data_AF-A0A3P1CV66-F1
#
_entry.id   AF-A0A3P1CV66-F1
#
_cell.length_a   1.000
_cell.length_b   1.000
_cell.length_c   1.000
_cell.angle_alpha   90.00
_cell.angle_beta   90.00
_cell.angle_gamma   90.00
#
_symmetry.space_group_name_H-M   'P 1'
#
loop_
_entity.id
_entity.type
_entity.pdbx_description
1 polymer ?
#
loop_
_entity_poly.entity_id
_entity_poly.type
_entity_poly.pdbx_seq_one_letter_code
_entity_poly.pdbx_strand_id
1 'polypeptide(L)'
;MAYGQLAPQFLQTLKMNPSSPVSADLSAKPKLYSFVVGINAYQQVRKLNGAVQDAATIEQYLTSLTDFERHSRHLSDHEATKTAVVDGFRNHLKQAGPTDTALFYFAGHGAQEAADPTLWPTETDGKLESIVCFDGESANTWEYLLADKELRFLIAELSQTGAHVVTIFDCCHSGDNTRFFDLLSATPEGQNMQERRLSQSAPMRPYDGFIFSDQFTEDDFRQKGLDELIPLGTHIQLAACESDEAAVEDRENKEGVFTKNLVAVLKAANSAISYQALHNRVRQYMRFAYEQRPRISAAGDSSGQLLLTGFLNRPVDSQTALAEITFNPTKRQWMLDVGAIHGVGRTTKTIQLLDENGQPAFAVTPLKVGADYTLLKIPAEREAGLDPGKAYRAEVEGLLSEPIKLHFINHNGDVAEQALLIKTLTEKAGAFFIPEEVEENADYTLHVRNGLIYFSRPTDESRPLIRTVPADNLELAYDQLTTVLRHLAAWQYLKALRNPETTEPILALSVTPEEGETVMLKTAHPAAVTIPLRESKSPTGKTVWANKVKIELTNPTAQVLYCTVLYLSRDFMATKSFLPINDRLQVGNYRLEPGKSEVLGLPSRKSLTGRLDTVRFTLEEPVRQYNWPEVTEYFKVIVSVDPLSESTLTMLELDVLPSPHTLDEKPASDENRASAFDTSEDEEEFPDWSTQTVTLRIPNPLYNKVDLSELNRMLEPVVVDGVSEANPMADFALGLYFRPDPIDATLALREDLEVTGEEQRGLWGDLKTLVSDQIAYQVRNRQYKQNLLKYPDRVRLVAGGDSWFQYPLLSDIVDYLARVYTVNCTSAVGKSLKNYIEKSKFLETIAQVSPRYFLLSGGGTHVFGEDFPTYIRATREGSLPIPQRYLTDEFTTALDELEKDFQRLFRLIRLQNARVQVLVHGYDYLIPAVEETQSGKPGQMAKCLTERGVTDPADQQNLVRYMVDAFNERLQRAASQYDNVTYMDLRGTMRPATAQLKYWYDEFHPNDKGFLSIATKYAQLIGKLERERSGKTG
;
A
#
# COMPACT_ATOMS: atom_id res chain seq x y z
N MET A 1 -46.26 15.27 -27.85
CA MET A 1 -47.13 16.37 -27.36
C MET A 1 -46.67 16.74 -25.95
N ALA A 2 -46.96 17.95 -25.48
CA ALA A 2 -46.84 18.39 -24.08
C ALA A 2 -45.58 17.98 -23.30
N TYR A 3 -44.50 18.76 -23.42
CA TYR A 3 -43.63 19.03 -22.27
C TYR A 3 -44.27 20.19 -21.48
N GLY A 4 -44.37 20.06 -20.15
CA GLY A 4 -45.09 21.03 -19.31
C GLY A 4 -44.66 20.97 -17.85
N GLN A 5 -43.90 21.98 -17.43
CA GLN A 5 -43.25 22.17 -16.13
C GLN A 5 -44.13 21.90 -14.89
N LEU A 6 -43.49 21.38 -13.83
CA LEU A 6 -43.43 22.07 -12.53
C LEU A 6 -42.03 21.83 -11.90
N ALA A 7 -41.62 22.71 -10.98
CA ALA A 7 -40.20 22.96 -10.65
C ALA A 7 -39.78 22.40 -9.26
N PRO A 8 -38.46 22.25 -8.98
CA PRO A 8 -37.98 21.46 -7.84
C PRO A 8 -37.82 22.24 -6.53
N GLN A 9 -37.95 21.53 -5.40
CA GLN A 9 -37.46 21.93 -4.08
C GLN A 9 -36.90 20.70 -3.34
N PHE A 10 -35.58 20.46 -3.44
CA PHE A 10 -34.73 19.76 -2.44
C PHE A 10 -33.27 19.67 -2.95
N LEU A 11 -32.56 20.81 -2.97
CA LEU A 11 -31.13 20.86 -3.30
C LEU A 11 -30.49 22.11 -2.67
N GLN A 12 -30.36 22.14 -1.34
CA GLN A 12 -29.72 23.27 -0.63
C GLN A 12 -28.96 22.90 0.66
N THR A 13 -28.35 21.71 0.72
CA THR A 13 -27.38 21.37 1.77
C THR A 13 -26.33 20.39 1.22
N LEU A 14 -25.38 20.92 0.44
CA LEU A 14 -24.00 20.43 0.27
C LEU A 14 -23.27 21.39 -0.69
N LYS A 15 -22.50 22.32 -0.13
CA LYS A 15 -21.55 23.18 -0.84
C LYS A 15 -20.23 23.25 -0.07
N MET A 16 -19.53 22.12 -0.04
CA MET A 16 -18.07 22.13 -0.08
C MET A 16 -17.71 21.59 -1.47
N ASN A 17 -17.63 22.49 -2.43
CA ASN A 17 -17.04 22.17 -3.74
C ASN A 17 -15.52 22.29 -3.61
N PRO A 18 -14.73 21.54 -4.40
CA PRO A 18 -13.28 21.68 -4.40
C PRO A 18 -12.85 23.11 -4.78
N SER A 19 -11.60 23.43 -4.48
CA SER A 19 -10.93 24.70 -4.80
C SER A 19 -11.11 25.08 -6.28
N SER A 20 -12.12 25.91 -6.55
CA SER A 20 -12.17 26.69 -7.77
C SER A 20 -10.89 27.52 -7.85
N PRO A 21 -10.21 27.59 -9.01
CA PRO A 21 -9.08 28.49 -9.16
C PRO A 21 -9.59 29.90 -8.88
N VAL A 22 -9.09 30.52 -7.82
CA VAL A 22 -9.33 31.95 -7.56
C VAL A 22 -8.82 32.67 -8.79
N SER A 23 -9.66 33.51 -9.39
CA SER A 23 -9.25 34.42 -10.46
C SER A 23 -8.40 35.55 -9.85
N ALA A 24 -7.25 35.18 -9.31
CA ALA A 24 -6.22 36.08 -8.87
C ALA A 24 -5.75 36.90 -10.08
N ASP A 25 -5.47 38.17 -9.85
CA ASP A 25 -4.94 39.05 -10.88
C ASP A 25 -3.54 38.56 -11.26
N LEU A 26 -3.41 37.96 -12.44
CA LEU A 26 -2.18 37.39 -12.99
C LEU A 26 -1.10 38.44 -13.32
N SER A 27 -1.26 39.69 -12.84
CA SER A 27 -0.28 40.76 -12.91
C SER A 27 0.39 41.10 -11.57
N ALA A 28 -0.12 40.62 -10.44
CA ALA A 28 0.45 40.88 -9.12
C ALA A 28 1.52 39.84 -8.73
N LYS A 29 2.61 40.29 -8.11
CA LYS A 29 3.64 39.41 -7.53
C LYS A 29 3.21 38.95 -6.13
N PRO A 30 3.55 37.72 -5.70
CA PRO A 30 3.38 37.31 -4.30
C PRO A 30 4.21 38.21 -3.39
N LYS A 31 3.74 38.46 -2.16
CA LYS A 31 4.47 39.33 -1.24
C LYS A 31 5.46 38.55 -0.39
N LEU A 32 6.60 39.16 -0.12
CA LEU A 32 7.58 38.68 0.84
C LEU A 32 7.68 39.69 1.98
N TYR A 33 7.05 39.37 3.11
CA TYR A 33 7.20 40.09 4.36
C TYR A 33 8.42 39.53 5.09
N SER A 34 9.57 40.19 4.94
CA SER A 34 10.82 39.78 5.59
C SER A 34 11.10 40.63 6.81
N PHE A 35 11.38 39.99 7.96
CA PHE A 35 11.85 40.64 9.17
C PHE A 35 13.23 40.07 9.53
N VAL A 36 14.26 40.93 9.46
CA VAL A 36 15.67 40.55 9.55
C VAL A 36 16.30 41.23 10.76
N VAL A 37 16.96 40.44 11.63
CA VAL A 37 17.55 40.92 12.88
C VAL A 37 18.99 40.43 12.99
N GLY A 38 19.92 41.34 13.32
CA GLY A 38 21.34 41.03 13.52
C GLY A 38 21.93 41.80 14.70
N ILE A 39 22.51 41.11 15.69
CA ILE A 39 22.97 41.73 16.95
C ILE A 39 24.43 41.38 17.26
N ASN A 40 25.30 42.39 17.23
CA ASN A 40 26.71 42.31 17.59
C ASN A 40 27.02 43.01 18.93
N ALA A 41 26.44 44.20 19.14
CA ALA A 41 26.92 45.19 20.11
C ALA A 41 26.26 45.13 21.51
N TYR A 42 26.03 43.92 22.03
CA TYR A 42 25.56 43.65 23.40
C TYR A 42 26.34 44.42 24.48
N GLN A 43 25.68 44.84 25.56
CA GLN A 43 26.25 45.68 26.62
C GLN A 43 26.58 44.91 27.91
N GLN A 44 25.76 43.93 28.26
CA GLN A 44 25.89 43.09 29.46
C GLN A 44 26.55 41.75 29.14
N VAL A 45 26.20 41.15 27.99
CA VAL A 45 26.76 39.88 27.51
C VAL A 45 27.92 40.10 26.52
N ARG A 46 28.58 39.02 26.07
CA ARG A 46 29.72 39.13 25.14
C ARG A 46 29.28 39.66 23.77
N LYS A 47 30.18 40.38 23.09
CA LYS A 47 29.92 40.93 21.75
C LYS A 47 30.23 39.91 20.64
N LEU A 48 29.44 39.97 19.58
CA LEU A 48 29.67 39.27 18.30
C LEU A 48 30.20 40.25 17.24
N ASN A 49 30.64 39.72 16.10
CA ASN A 49 31.24 40.48 15.01
C ASN A 49 30.52 40.27 13.67
N GLY A 50 29.96 39.09 13.43
CA GLY A 50 29.35 38.72 12.15
C GLY A 50 27.83 38.90 12.04
N ALA A 51 27.09 38.92 13.15
CA ALA A 51 25.63 38.81 13.12
C ALA A 51 24.93 39.94 12.35
N VAL A 52 25.43 41.18 12.44
CA VAL A 52 24.94 42.33 11.65
C VAL A 52 25.27 42.18 10.16
N GLN A 53 26.43 41.59 9.83
CA GLN A 53 26.85 41.34 8.45
C GLN A 53 26.05 40.19 7.83
N ASP A 54 25.68 39.17 8.61
CA ASP A 54 24.84 38.07 8.16
C ASP A 54 23.43 38.54 7.82
N ALA A 55 22.83 39.36 8.70
CA ALA A 55 21.57 40.04 8.45
C ALA A 55 21.60 40.86 7.14
N ALA A 56 22.63 41.67 6.93
CA ALA A 56 22.82 42.42 5.69
C ALA A 56 23.04 41.51 4.45
N THR A 57 23.70 40.37 4.62
CA THR A 57 23.95 39.39 3.55
C THR A 57 22.65 38.68 3.13
N ILE A 58 21.78 38.38 4.08
CA ILE A 58 20.43 37.87 3.82
C ILE A 58 19.56 38.94 3.17
N GLU A 59 19.54 40.18 3.68
CA GLU A 59 18.76 41.27 3.06
C GLU A 59 19.22 41.55 1.61
N GLN A 60 20.53 41.49 1.33
CA GLN A 60 21.07 41.59 -0.03
C GLN A 60 20.62 40.42 -0.92
N TYR A 61 20.63 39.18 -0.40
CA TYR A 61 20.15 38.00 -1.12
C TYR A 61 18.65 38.09 -1.42
N LEU A 62 17.81 38.41 -0.43
CA LEU A 62 16.37 38.63 -0.63
C LEU A 62 16.11 39.80 -1.59
N THR A 63 16.97 40.82 -1.59
CA THR A 63 16.91 41.94 -2.54
C THR A 63 17.20 41.54 -3.98
N SER A 64 17.97 40.47 -4.21
CA SER A 64 18.22 39.90 -5.54
C SER A 64 17.04 39.09 -6.10
N LEU A 65 16.08 38.69 -5.26
CA LEU A 65 14.85 38.03 -5.69
C LEU A 65 13.91 39.06 -6.33
N THR A 66 13.67 38.89 -7.63
CA THR A 66 12.89 39.83 -8.46
C THR A 66 11.44 39.38 -8.67
N ASP A 67 11.11 38.18 -8.21
CA ASP A 67 9.82 37.50 -8.30
C ASP A 67 8.79 37.96 -7.25
N PHE A 68 9.22 38.59 -6.15
CA PHE A 68 8.34 39.07 -5.06
C PHE A 68 8.07 40.58 -5.08
N GLU A 69 6.95 40.99 -4.50
CA GLU A 69 6.75 42.33 -3.93
C GLU A 69 7.30 42.32 -2.49
N ARG A 70 8.39 43.07 -2.22
CA ARG A 70 9.15 42.94 -0.97
C ARG A 70 8.74 43.99 0.07
N HIS A 71 8.38 43.52 1.26
CA HIS A 71 8.06 44.31 2.44
C HIS A 71 9.07 43.96 3.54
N SER A 72 10.17 44.71 3.59
CA SER A 72 11.32 44.40 4.47
C SER A 72 11.36 45.30 5.70
N ARG A 73 11.56 44.69 6.86
CA ARG A 73 11.88 45.35 8.13
C ARG A 73 13.21 44.79 8.64
N HIS A 74 14.10 45.69 9.04
CA HIS A 74 15.43 45.36 9.57
C HIS A 74 15.58 45.95 10.98
N LEU A 75 16.35 45.29 11.86
CA LEU A 75 16.81 45.84 13.13
C LEU A 75 18.26 45.41 13.39
N SER A 76 19.13 46.34 13.77
CA SER A 76 20.50 46.03 14.20
C SER A 76 20.88 46.58 15.57
N ASP A 77 21.68 45.79 16.28
CA ASP A 77 22.24 46.14 17.59
C ASP A 77 21.17 46.71 18.54
N HIS A 78 21.33 47.97 18.97
CA HIS A 78 20.45 48.68 19.90
C HIS A 78 18.98 48.80 19.47
N GLU A 79 18.66 48.60 18.19
CA GLU A 79 17.27 48.62 17.70
C GLU A 79 16.53 47.31 18.04
N ALA A 80 17.28 46.21 18.14
CA ALA A 80 16.77 44.84 18.27
C ALA A 80 16.39 44.46 19.72
N THR A 81 15.69 45.34 20.43
CA THR A 81 15.12 45.06 21.77
C THR A 81 14.04 43.98 21.70
N LYS A 82 13.79 43.25 22.79
CA LYS A 82 12.73 42.22 22.87
C LYS A 82 11.38 42.78 22.42
N THR A 83 11.02 43.98 22.87
CA THR A 83 9.79 44.68 22.45
C THR A 83 9.74 44.96 20.95
N ALA A 84 10.85 45.40 20.34
CA ALA A 84 10.91 45.66 18.90
C ALA A 84 10.87 44.38 18.05
N VAL A 85 11.37 43.26 18.57
CA VAL A 85 11.24 41.93 17.95
C VAL A 85 9.78 41.45 17.99
N VAL A 86 9.12 41.51 19.15
CA VAL A 86 7.70 41.17 19.32
C VAL A 86 6.80 42.03 18.43
N ASP A 87 7.08 43.34 18.34
CA ASP A 87 6.40 44.26 17.43
C ASP A 87 6.62 43.92 15.94
N GLY A 88 7.81 43.46 15.56
CA GLY A 88 8.08 42.98 14.20
C GLY A 88 7.26 41.75 13.83
N PHE A 89 7.06 40.79 14.75
CA PHE A 89 6.11 39.69 14.51
C PHE A 89 4.68 40.20 14.36
N ARG A 90 4.17 40.95 15.35
CA ARG A 90 2.75 41.31 15.44
C ARG A 90 2.28 42.36 14.43
N ASN A 91 3.13 43.34 14.11
CA ASN A 91 2.75 44.50 13.28
C ASN A 91 3.42 44.53 11.89
N HIS A 92 4.41 43.67 11.61
CA HIS A 92 4.99 43.51 10.26
C HIS A 92 4.69 42.14 9.66
N LEU A 93 5.09 41.03 10.31
CA LEU A 93 4.92 39.69 9.71
C LEU A 93 3.46 39.23 9.62
N LYS A 94 2.58 39.58 10.57
CA LYS A 94 1.12 39.28 10.51
C LYS A 94 0.37 40.00 9.37
N GLN A 95 1.04 40.80 8.53
CA GLN A 95 0.44 41.40 7.33
C GLN A 95 0.42 40.46 6.11
N ALA A 96 1.19 39.36 6.12
CA ALA A 96 1.21 38.39 5.03
C ALA A 96 -0.14 37.64 4.95
N GLY A 97 -0.68 37.47 3.73
CA GLY A 97 -1.87 36.65 3.47
C GLY A 97 -1.56 35.24 2.96
N PRO A 98 -2.59 34.41 2.67
CA PRO A 98 -2.42 33.02 2.22
C PRO A 98 -1.66 32.79 0.90
N THR A 99 -1.34 33.85 0.16
CA THR A 99 -0.52 33.81 -1.07
C THR A 99 0.90 34.33 -0.87
N ASP A 100 1.22 34.80 0.33
CA ASP A 100 2.44 35.53 0.66
C ASP A 100 3.37 34.69 1.54
N THR A 101 4.62 35.13 1.68
CA THR A 101 5.61 34.53 2.57
C THR A 101 5.96 35.47 3.71
N ALA A 102 5.91 34.96 4.94
CA ALA A 102 6.38 35.63 6.14
C ALA A 102 7.71 35.00 6.58
N LEU A 103 8.81 35.75 6.43
CA LEU A 103 10.17 35.29 6.72
C LEU A 103 10.73 36.03 7.94
N PHE A 104 11.03 35.31 9.02
CA PHE A 104 11.85 35.81 10.12
C PHE A 104 13.28 35.30 9.99
N TYR A 105 14.26 36.19 10.12
CA TYR A 105 15.67 35.87 10.20
C TYR A 105 16.28 36.50 11.46
N PHE A 106 17.03 35.72 12.23
CA PHE A 106 17.78 36.19 13.40
C PHE A 106 19.23 35.69 13.36
N ALA A 107 20.18 36.61 13.52
CA ALA A 107 21.56 36.30 13.90
C ALA A 107 21.93 37.03 15.19
N GLY A 108 22.59 36.32 16.11
CA GLY A 108 22.93 36.87 17.42
C GLY A 108 23.27 35.77 18.42
N HIS A 109 23.16 36.09 19.71
CA HIS A 109 23.38 35.11 20.77
C HIS A 109 22.16 34.22 21.03
N GLY A 110 22.45 32.93 21.28
CA GLY A 110 21.52 31.98 21.92
C GLY A 110 21.94 31.72 23.38
N ALA A 111 20.96 31.49 24.26
CA ALA A 111 21.15 31.31 25.69
C ALA A 111 20.10 30.35 26.29
N GLN A 112 20.33 29.94 27.53
CA GLN A 112 19.36 29.19 28.33
C GLN A 112 18.90 30.02 29.52
N GLU A 113 17.68 29.79 29.97
CA GLU A 113 17.20 30.15 31.32
C GLU A 113 16.63 28.91 32.01
N ALA A 114 16.59 28.87 33.33
CA ALA A 114 16.05 27.71 34.05
C ALA A 114 14.51 27.62 33.89
N ALA A 115 13.98 26.44 33.58
CA ALA A 115 12.55 26.19 33.43
C ALA A 115 11.88 25.91 34.79
N ASP A 116 10.64 26.37 34.99
CA ASP A 116 9.77 25.86 36.04
C ASP A 116 9.31 24.43 35.65
N PRO A 117 9.74 23.36 36.36
CA PRO A 117 9.38 21.98 36.03
C PRO A 117 7.91 21.65 36.34
N THR A 118 7.18 22.52 37.04
CA THR A 118 5.73 22.38 37.28
C THR A 118 4.88 22.95 36.15
N LEU A 119 5.46 23.85 35.35
CA LEU A 119 4.82 24.52 34.22
C LEU A 119 5.27 23.93 32.88
N TRP A 120 6.54 23.53 32.79
CA TRP A 120 7.17 22.95 31.61
C TRP A 120 7.74 21.53 31.92
N PRO A 121 6.90 20.55 32.30
CA PRO A 121 7.35 19.21 32.69
C PRO A 121 7.95 18.38 31.54
N THR A 122 7.94 18.92 30.30
CA THR A 122 8.58 18.35 29.12
C THR A 122 10.06 18.71 28.98
N GLU A 123 10.54 19.74 29.69
CA GLU A 123 11.94 20.18 29.59
C GLU A 123 12.86 19.25 30.41
N THR A 124 13.30 18.16 29.79
CA THR A 124 14.03 17.07 30.47
C THR A 124 15.37 17.48 31.08
N ASP A 125 16.00 18.57 30.61
CA ASP A 125 17.21 19.16 31.22
C ASP A 125 16.93 20.35 32.15
N GLY A 126 15.67 20.71 32.36
CA GLY A 126 15.22 21.75 33.29
C GLY A 126 15.46 23.18 32.82
N LYS A 127 15.51 23.44 31.50
CA LYS A 127 15.83 24.75 30.93
C LYS A 127 14.86 25.15 29.81
N LEU A 128 14.87 26.44 29.46
CA LEU A 128 14.23 26.99 28.27
C LEU A 128 15.31 27.58 27.35
N GLU A 129 15.26 27.23 26.07
CA GLU A 129 16.09 27.84 25.03
C GLU A 129 15.60 29.26 24.76
N SER A 130 16.50 30.21 24.50
CA SER A 130 16.18 31.63 24.28
C SER A 130 17.09 32.28 23.25
N ILE A 131 16.53 33.16 22.42
CA ILE A 131 17.34 34.12 21.65
C ILE A 131 17.58 35.38 22.49
N VAL A 132 18.80 35.91 22.42
CA VAL A 132 19.24 37.08 23.19
C VAL A 132 19.01 38.33 22.34
N CYS A 133 17.92 39.05 22.60
CA CYS A 133 17.69 40.39 22.06
C CYS A 133 18.67 41.40 22.68
N PHE A 134 18.66 42.64 22.22
CA PHE A 134 19.53 43.69 22.78
C PHE A 134 19.25 43.89 24.28
N ASP A 135 20.33 43.83 25.07
CA ASP A 135 20.34 43.70 26.53
C ASP A 135 20.50 45.04 27.27
N GLY A 136 21.09 46.05 26.62
CA GLY A 136 21.09 47.45 27.07
C GLY A 136 21.43 47.64 28.56
N GLU A 137 20.54 48.32 29.29
CA GLU A 137 20.59 48.53 30.74
C GLU A 137 19.48 47.75 31.48
N SER A 138 18.94 46.68 30.89
CA SER A 138 17.86 45.87 31.48
C SER A 138 18.24 45.28 32.84
N ALA A 139 17.30 45.31 33.79
CA ALA A 139 17.55 44.91 35.17
C ALA A 139 17.46 43.39 35.37
N ASN A 140 16.72 42.69 34.52
CA ASN A 140 16.47 41.26 34.60
C ASN A 140 16.67 40.57 33.23
N THR A 141 17.02 39.29 33.23
CA THR A 141 17.34 38.53 32.00
C THR A 141 16.14 38.37 31.07
N TRP A 142 14.94 38.14 31.60
CA TRP A 142 13.71 37.95 30.81
C TRP A 142 13.21 39.20 30.08
N GLU A 143 13.80 40.37 30.35
CA GLU A 143 13.55 41.61 29.60
C GLU A 143 14.18 41.58 28.20
N TYR A 144 15.28 40.84 28.02
CA TYR A 144 15.99 40.70 26.74
C TYR A 144 16.08 39.26 26.20
N LEU A 145 15.82 38.24 27.02
CA LEU A 145 15.63 36.86 26.54
C LEU A 145 14.22 36.66 25.98
N LEU A 146 14.13 36.33 24.69
CA LEU A 146 12.88 35.84 24.07
C LEU A 146 12.95 34.30 24.02
N ALA A 147 12.17 33.64 24.87
CA ALA A 147 12.21 32.19 25.05
C ALA A 147 11.54 31.44 23.88
N ASP A 148 11.87 30.16 23.70
CA ASP A 148 11.29 29.29 22.69
C ASP A 148 9.76 29.21 22.80
N LYS A 149 9.21 29.21 24.02
CA LYS A 149 7.76 29.25 24.28
C LYS A 149 7.13 30.56 23.79
N GLU A 150 7.85 31.68 23.86
CA GLU A 150 7.42 32.99 23.34
C GLU A 150 7.53 33.05 21.81
N LEU A 151 8.59 32.48 21.23
CA LEU A 151 8.73 32.32 19.78
C LEU A 151 7.62 31.41 19.21
N ARG A 152 7.37 30.26 19.84
CA ARG A 152 6.28 29.32 19.49
C ARG A 152 4.91 30.02 19.51
N PHE A 153 4.67 30.90 20.49
CA PHE A 153 3.46 31.73 20.55
C PHE A 153 3.34 32.69 19.37
N LEU A 154 4.41 33.44 19.06
CA LEU A 154 4.42 34.38 17.93
C LEU A 154 4.34 33.67 16.57
N ILE A 155 4.91 32.48 16.42
CA ILE A 155 4.81 31.66 15.21
C ILE A 155 3.39 31.09 15.05
N ALA A 156 2.74 30.69 16.14
CA ALA A 156 1.33 30.31 16.13
C ALA A 156 0.42 31.50 15.74
N GLU A 157 0.70 32.70 16.25
CA GLU A 157 0.03 33.95 15.82
C GLU A 157 0.22 34.25 14.32
N LEU A 158 1.34 33.84 13.72
CA LEU A 158 1.62 33.99 12.28
C LEU A 158 0.92 32.93 11.43
N SER A 159 0.96 31.65 11.81
CA SER A 159 0.39 30.56 11.00
C SER A 159 -1.12 30.71 10.81
N GLN A 160 -1.81 31.39 11.74
CA GLN A 160 -3.24 31.74 11.63
C GLN A 160 -3.57 32.65 10.43
N THR A 161 -2.59 33.31 9.82
CA THR A 161 -2.78 34.10 8.58
C THR A 161 -2.95 33.22 7.33
N GLY A 162 -2.53 31.95 7.39
CA GLY A 162 -2.42 31.06 6.24
C GLY A 162 -1.21 31.33 5.33
N ALA A 163 -0.37 32.33 5.64
CA ALA A 163 0.84 32.62 4.88
C ALA A 163 1.89 31.51 4.98
N HIS A 164 2.82 31.45 4.03
CA HIS A 164 3.98 30.56 4.12
C HIS A 164 4.98 31.11 5.15
N VAL A 165 5.00 30.55 6.36
CA VAL A 165 5.86 31.00 7.45
C VAL A 165 7.21 30.29 7.41
N VAL A 166 8.29 31.08 7.47
CA VAL A 166 9.68 30.62 7.45
C VAL A 166 10.48 31.31 8.56
N THR A 167 11.16 30.53 9.39
CA THR A 167 12.10 31.04 10.40
C THR A 167 13.52 30.58 10.08
N ILE A 168 14.52 31.45 10.30
CA ILE A 168 15.94 31.17 10.08
C ILE A 168 16.73 31.71 11.27
N PHE A 169 17.47 30.84 11.96
CA PHE A 169 18.24 31.16 13.17
C PHE A 169 19.73 30.87 12.97
N ASP A 170 20.55 31.92 12.91
CA ASP A 170 22.02 31.87 12.99
C ASP A 170 22.52 32.24 14.40
N CYS A 171 22.15 31.37 15.34
CA CYS A 171 22.54 31.36 16.74
C CYS A 171 22.61 29.91 17.24
N CYS A 172 23.30 29.66 18.36
CA CYS A 172 23.36 28.31 18.93
C CYS A 172 22.07 27.93 19.66
N HIS A 173 21.68 26.67 19.55
CA HIS A 173 20.97 25.95 20.61
C HIS A 173 21.98 25.43 21.64
N SER A 174 21.54 24.91 22.79
CA SER A 174 22.39 24.93 24.00
C SER A 174 22.54 23.64 24.84
N GLY A 175 22.80 22.51 24.19
CA GLY A 175 23.37 21.30 24.82
C GLY A 175 24.85 21.46 25.26
N ASP A 176 25.35 20.62 26.16
CA ASP A 176 26.66 20.80 26.81
C ASP A 176 27.84 20.25 25.98
N ASN A 177 28.72 21.14 25.51
CA ASN A 177 29.86 20.75 24.66
C ASN A 177 31.15 21.60 24.84
N THR A 178 31.42 22.08 26.06
CA THR A 178 32.57 22.97 26.35
C THR A 178 33.95 22.34 26.13
N ARG A 179 34.06 21.01 26.01
CA ARG A 179 35.34 20.29 26.01
C ARG A 179 36.10 20.30 24.68
N PHE A 180 35.43 20.56 23.55
CA PHE A 180 36.09 20.53 22.24
C PHE A 180 36.61 21.90 21.78
N PHE A 181 35.95 23.01 22.16
CA PHE A 181 36.43 24.35 21.81
C PHE A 181 37.77 24.70 22.48
N ASP A 182 38.03 24.18 23.69
CA ASP A 182 39.34 24.21 24.35
C ASP A 182 40.44 23.50 23.54
N LEU A 183 40.07 22.56 22.66
CA LEU A 183 40.97 21.85 21.75
C LEU A 183 41.19 22.62 20.45
N LEU A 184 40.11 23.14 19.84
CA LEU A 184 40.18 23.94 18.61
C LEU A 184 40.97 25.24 18.80
N SER A 185 40.75 25.95 19.91
CA SER A 185 41.44 27.20 20.23
C SER A 185 42.95 27.02 20.50
N ALA A 186 43.41 25.79 20.73
CA ALA A 186 44.83 25.44 20.79
C ALA A 186 45.48 25.23 19.41
N THR A 187 44.72 25.21 18.31
CA THR A 187 45.24 25.09 16.94
C THR A 187 45.54 26.47 16.33
N PRO A 188 46.51 26.60 15.40
CA PRO A 188 46.80 27.88 14.75
C PRO A 188 45.66 28.45 13.90
N GLU A 189 44.76 27.59 13.40
CA GLU A 189 43.68 27.94 12.48
C GLU A 189 42.36 28.22 13.22
N GLY A 190 42.15 27.61 14.40
CA GLY A 190 40.95 27.80 15.23
C GLY A 190 40.88 29.13 16.01
N GLN A 191 41.97 29.92 16.07
CA GLN A 191 42.03 31.15 16.89
C GLN A 191 41.08 32.27 16.42
N ASN A 192 40.61 32.22 15.18
CA ASN A 192 39.74 33.26 14.59
C ASN A 192 38.24 32.94 14.67
N MET A 193 37.84 31.78 15.21
CA MET A 193 36.42 31.42 15.36
C MET A 193 35.83 31.91 16.68
N GLN A 194 34.52 32.21 16.69
CA GLN A 194 33.76 32.53 17.90
C GLN A 194 32.38 31.86 17.87
N GLU A 195 32.05 31.11 18.94
CA GLU A 195 30.70 30.59 19.17
C GLU A 195 29.65 31.70 19.39
N ARG A 196 28.40 31.41 19.02
CA ARG A 196 27.22 32.25 19.26
C ARG A 196 26.40 31.88 20.50
N ARG A 197 26.92 31.05 21.42
CA ARG A 197 26.23 30.68 22.68
C ARG A 197 26.62 31.60 23.86
N LEU A 198 25.76 31.73 24.88
CA LEU A 198 26.17 32.17 26.21
C LEU A 198 26.39 30.97 27.15
N SER A 199 27.58 30.88 27.74
CA SER A 199 28.04 29.70 28.51
C SER A 199 27.47 29.59 29.92
N GLN A 200 26.57 30.49 30.32
CA GLN A 200 25.90 30.48 31.62
C GLN A 200 24.39 30.52 31.40
N SER A 201 23.64 29.66 32.09
CA SER A 201 22.19 29.74 32.14
C SER A 201 21.76 30.95 32.96
N ALA A 202 20.83 31.73 32.42
CA ALA A 202 20.10 32.74 33.16
C ALA A 202 19.23 32.11 34.26
N PRO A 203 18.87 32.88 35.32
CA PRO A 203 17.92 32.43 36.33
C PRO A 203 16.53 32.19 35.72
N MET A 204 15.72 31.38 36.42
CA MET A 204 14.30 31.18 36.10
C MET A 204 13.55 32.51 36.10
N ARG A 205 12.77 32.76 35.04
CA ARG A 205 11.91 33.95 34.97
C ARG A 205 10.61 33.76 35.78
N PRO A 206 10.04 34.83 36.35
CA PRO A 206 8.68 34.80 36.85
C PRO A 206 7.68 34.69 35.69
N TYR A 207 6.46 34.21 35.97
CA TYR A 207 5.46 33.95 34.92
C TYR A 207 5.00 35.22 34.18
N ASP A 208 4.95 36.37 34.87
CA ASP A 208 4.67 37.68 34.26
C ASP A 208 5.79 38.16 33.29
N GLY A 209 6.94 37.48 33.28
CA GLY A 209 8.01 37.66 32.29
C GLY A 209 7.75 37.02 30.92
N PHE A 210 6.63 36.32 30.70
CA PHE A 210 6.22 35.78 29.39
C PHE A 210 5.24 36.72 28.65
N ILE A 211 5.45 36.95 27.35
CA ILE A 211 4.60 37.79 26.47
C ILE A 211 3.16 37.28 26.21
N PHE A 212 2.74 36.20 26.89
CA PHE A 212 1.41 35.59 26.84
C PHE A 212 0.76 35.45 28.23
N SER A 213 1.41 35.97 29.29
CA SER A 213 0.91 35.95 30.66
C SER A 213 -0.35 36.80 30.90
N ASP A 214 -0.70 37.64 29.91
CA ASP A 214 -1.95 38.40 29.83
C ASP A 214 -3.13 37.61 29.25
N GLN A 215 -2.85 36.49 28.55
CA GLN A 215 -3.83 35.67 27.83
C GLN A 215 -4.07 34.29 28.45
N PHE A 216 -3.07 33.75 29.14
CA PHE A 216 -3.15 32.46 29.83
C PHE A 216 -2.67 32.58 31.28
N THR A 217 -3.23 31.78 32.18
CA THR A 217 -2.73 31.65 33.56
C THR A 217 -1.79 30.44 33.70
N GLU A 218 -0.95 30.41 34.74
CA GLU A 218 -0.15 29.22 35.09
C GLU A 218 -1.04 27.97 35.22
N ASP A 219 -2.24 28.13 35.79
CA ASP A 219 -3.18 27.04 36.02
C ASP A 219 -3.87 26.55 34.73
N ASP A 220 -3.93 27.36 33.66
CA ASP A 220 -4.31 26.89 32.33
C ASP A 220 -3.27 25.90 31.81
N PHE A 221 -1.97 26.27 31.86
CA PHE A 221 -0.87 25.40 31.41
C PHE A 221 -0.81 24.10 32.22
N ARG A 222 -1.00 24.16 33.55
CA ARG A 222 -1.06 22.98 34.41
C ARG A 222 -2.26 22.05 34.12
N GLN A 223 -3.35 22.56 33.56
CA GLN A 223 -4.57 21.77 33.26
C GLN A 223 -4.63 21.25 31.83
N LYS A 224 -4.12 22.00 30.85
CA LYS A 224 -4.30 21.76 29.40
C LYS A 224 -2.98 21.43 28.68
N GLY A 225 -1.85 21.84 29.24
CA GLY A 225 -0.53 21.71 28.63
C GLY A 225 -0.26 22.74 27.53
N LEU A 226 1.03 22.85 27.16
CA LEU A 226 1.53 23.76 26.14
C LEU A 226 0.87 23.54 24.76
N ASP A 227 0.65 22.29 24.37
CA ASP A 227 0.14 21.95 23.02
C ASP A 227 -1.31 22.36 22.76
N GLU A 228 -2.16 22.43 23.79
CA GLU A 228 -3.56 22.85 23.63
C GLU A 228 -3.68 24.39 23.61
N LEU A 229 -2.90 25.08 24.44
CA LEU A 229 -2.95 26.55 24.58
C LEU A 229 -2.17 27.27 23.48
N ILE A 230 -0.99 26.75 23.13
CA ILE A 230 -0.09 27.29 22.13
C ILE A 230 0.25 26.16 21.15
N PRO A 231 -0.68 25.77 20.27
CA PRO A 231 -0.43 24.76 19.25
C PRO A 231 0.76 25.17 18.37
N LEU A 232 1.55 24.18 17.94
CA LEU A 232 2.74 24.43 17.12
C LEU A 232 2.31 24.88 15.72
N GLY A 233 2.42 26.18 15.44
CA GLY A 233 2.00 26.78 14.18
C GLY A 233 2.70 26.17 12.96
N THR A 234 1.97 26.03 11.85
CA THR A 234 2.50 25.49 10.60
C THR A 234 3.57 26.40 10.01
N HIS A 235 4.82 25.93 9.95
CA HIS A 235 5.97 26.71 9.44
C HIS A 235 7.15 25.82 9.01
N ILE A 236 8.08 26.42 8.27
CA ILE A 236 9.44 25.91 8.07
C ILE A 236 10.40 26.59 9.05
N GLN A 237 11.30 25.83 9.67
CA GLN A 237 12.42 26.35 10.46
C GLN A 237 13.77 25.88 9.91
N LEU A 238 14.71 26.82 9.77
CA LEU A 238 16.12 26.58 9.51
C LEU A 238 16.92 26.97 10.76
N ALA A 239 17.76 26.06 11.25
CA ALA A 239 18.66 26.29 12.37
C ALA A 239 20.12 26.04 11.96
N ALA A 240 21.03 26.86 12.49
CA ALA A 240 22.43 26.84 12.09
C ALA A 240 23.21 25.59 12.52
N CYS A 241 22.80 24.92 13.60
CA CYS A 241 23.45 23.74 14.18
C CYS A 241 22.39 22.79 14.75
N GLU A 242 22.76 21.53 15.03
CA GLU A 242 21.96 20.70 15.92
C GLU A 242 22.15 21.17 17.37
N SER A 243 21.26 20.73 18.27
CA SER A 243 21.17 21.35 19.60
C SER A 243 22.28 20.98 20.59
N ASP A 244 23.09 19.94 20.31
CA ASP A 244 24.30 19.56 21.04
C ASP A 244 25.59 20.20 20.45
N GLU A 245 25.45 21.07 19.45
CA GLU A 245 26.53 21.73 18.72
C GLU A 245 26.52 23.26 18.93
N ALA A 246 27.60 23.93 18.52
CA ALA A 246 27.70 25.39 18.54
C ALA A 246 27.74 25.98 17.11
N ALA A 247 26.83 26.91 16.83
CA ALA A 247 26.95 27.81 15.69
C ALA A 247 28.14 28.77 15.88
N VAL A 248 28.99 28.90 14.86
CA VAL A 248 30.20 29.73 14.90
C VAL A 248 30.22 30.85 13.86
N GLU A 249 30.89 31.96 14.21
CA GLU A 249 31.27 33.03 13.31
C GLU A 249 32.78 33.13 13.14
N ASP A 250 33.19 33.52 11.92
CA ASP A 250 34.55 33.92 11.60
C ASP A 250 34.76 35.38 12.01
N ARG A 251 35.70 35.65 12.93
CA ARG A 251 35.99 37.00 13.44
C ARG A 251 36.77 37.88 12.47
N GLU A 252 37.51 37.28 11.55
CA GLU A 252 38.35 37.97 10.58
C GLU A 252 37.52 38.41 9.37
N ASN A 253 36.74 37.48 8.81
CA ASN A 253 35.83 37.74 7.69
C ASN A 253 34.48 38.35 8.14
N LYS A 254 34.16 38.27 9.44
CA LYS A 254 32.93 38.80 10.07
C LYS A 254 31.64 38.23 9.48
N GLU A 255 31.57 36.91 9.42
CA GLU A 255 30.43 36.18 8.84
C GLU A 255 30.12 34.91 9.65
N GLY A 256 28.84 34.60 9.79
CA GLY A 256 28.33 33.35 10.34
C GLY A 256 28.50 32.22 9.35
N VAL A 257 29.08 31.11 9.80
CA VAL A 257 29.42 29.98 8.93
C VAL A 257 28.17 29.38 8.28
N PHE A 258 27.04 29.34 9.00
CA PHE A 258 25.78 28.86 8.44
C PHE A 258 25.25 29.80 7.35
N THR A 259 25.04 31.09 7.64
CA THR A 259 24.48 32.05 6.68
C THR A 259 25.31 32.15 5.39
N LYS A 260 26.64 32.13 5.51
CA LYS A 260 27.55 32.07 4.36
C LYS A 260 27.25 30.88 3.45
N ASN A 261 27.18 29.67 4.01
CA ASN A 261 26.96 28.44 3.25
C ASN A 261 25.51 28.34 2.72
N LEU A 262 24.52 28.74 3.52
CA LEU A 262 23.10 28.79 3.12
C LEU A 262 22.92 29.70 1.88
N VAL A 263 23.46 30.92 1.91
CA VAL A 263 23.35 31.87 0.80
C VAL A 263 24.17 31.41 -0.42
N ALA A 264 25.30 30.74 -0.23
CA ALA A 264 26.06 30.13 -1.33
C ALA A 264 25.25 29.03 -2.03
N VAL A 265 24.66 28.10 -1.28
CA VAL A 265 23.82 27.00 -1.82
C VAL A 265 22.57 27.54 -2.52
N LEU A 266 21.89 28.54 -1.94
CA LEU A 266 20.72 29.16 -2.56
C LEU A 266 21.05 29.84 -3.90
N LYS A 267 22.19 30.55 -3.98
CA LYS A 267 22.69 31.14 -5.23
C LYS A 267 23.07 30.06 -6.26
N ALA A 268 23.75 29.00 -5.84
CA ALA A 268 24.09 27.84 -6.68
C ALA A 268 22.85 27.10 -7.22
N ALA A 269 21.70 27.21 -6.53
CA ALA A 269 20.41 26.67 -6.94
C ALA A 269 19.56 27.62 -7.80
N ASN A 270 20.02 28.85 -8.06
CA ASN A 270 19.17 29.94 -8.58
C ASN A 270 17.86 30.12 -7.77
N SER A 271 17.90 29.79 -6.47
CA SER A 271 16.76 29.71 -5.55
C SER A 271 15.58 28.83 -6.02
N ALA A 272 15.79 27.90 -6.94
CA ALA A 272 14.79 26.96 -7.46
C ALA A 272 15.02 25.56 -6.86
N ILE A 273 14.77 25.43 -5.56
CA ILE A 273 15.14 24.26 -4.75
C ILE A 273 14.09 24.01 -3.65
N SER A 274 13.77 22.75 -3.38
CA SER A 274 12.90 22.38 -2.25
C SER A 274 13.62 22.56 -0.92
N TYR A 275 12.87 22.71 0.18
CA TYR A 275 13.49 22.75 1.52
C TYR A 275 14.26 21.47 1.87
N GLN A 276 13.80 20.30 1.39
CA GLN A 276 14.49 19.03 1.52
C GLN A 276 15.84 19.00 0.78
N ALA A 277 15.88 19.42 -0.49
CA ALA A 277 17.13 19.50 -1.24
C ALA A 277 18.08 20.59 -0.70
N LEU A 278 17.53 21.70 -0.21
CA LEU A 278 18.30 22.75 0.47
C LEU A 278 18.98 22.21 1.74
N HIS A 279 18.28 21.42 2.54
CA HIS A 279 18.83 20.76 3.73
C HIS A 279 20.00 19.85 3.37
N ASN A 280 19.81 18.97 2.38
CA ASN A 280 20.86 18.08 1.86
C ASN A 280 22.12 18.88 1.49
N ARG A 281 21.98 19.88 0.61
CA ARG A 281 23.13 20.64 0.11
C ARG A 281 23.86 21.41 1.21
N VAL A 282 23.16 22.14 2.07
CA VAL A 282 23.81 22.95 3.12
C VAL A 282 24.53 22.05 4.13
N ARG A 283 23.90 20.95 4.56
CA ARG A 283 24.52 19.95 5.45
C ARG A 283 25.72 19.27 4.79
N GLN A 284 25.65 18.93 3.51
CA GLN A 284 26.77 18.33 2.75
C GLN A 284 27.97 19.26 2.58
N TYR A 285 27.74 20.56 2.33
CA TYR A 285 28.81 21.56 2.24
C TYR A 285 29.56 21.71 3.58
N MET A 286 28.86 21.57 4.71
CA MET A 286 29.44 21.79 6.04
C MET A 286 30.03 20.51 6.69
N ARG A 287 29.46 19.31 6.45
CA ARG A 287 29.81 17.99 7.07
C ARG A 287 31.31 17.60 7.07
N PHE A 288 32.16 18.27 6.30
CA PHE A 288 33.60 17.98 6.22
C PHE A 288 34.51 19.18 6.52
N ALA A 289 33.95 20.36 6.80
CA ALA A 289 34.67 21.61 7.02
C ALA A 289 34.44 22.18 8.44
N TYR A 290 33.29 21.87 9.02
CA TYR A 290 32.85 22.34 10.33
C TYR A 290 32.13 21.20 11.05
N GLU A 291 32.19 21.17 12.38
CA GLU A 291 31.40 20.19 13.16
C GLU A 291 29.90 20.52 13.10
N GLN A 292 29.58 21.81 13.05
CA GLN A 292 28.24 22.38 12.91
C GLN A 292 27.44 21.75 11.74
N ARG A 293 26.30 21.14 12.07
CA ARG A 293 25.34 20.48 11.17
C ARG A 293 24.04 21.30 11.07
N PRO A 294 23.82 22.06 10.00
CA PRO A 294 22.59 22.83 9.86
C PRO A 294 21.37 21.94 9.65
N ARG A 295 20.27 22.30 10.32
CA ARG A 295 19.00 21.58 10.31
C ARG A 295 17.93 22.40 9.59
N ILE A 296 17.15 21.73 8.75
CA ILE A 296 15.89 22.27 8.23
C ILE A 296 14.77 21.30 8.59
N SER A 297 13.69 21.83 9.16
CA SER A 297 12.54 21.06 9.59
C SER A 297 11.23 21.79 9.26
N ALA A 298 10.15 21.04 9.15
CA ALA A 298 8.79 21.56 8.99
C ALA A 298 7.93 21.16 10.20
N ALA A 299 7.00 22.03 10.58
CA ALA A 299 6.12 21.85 11.72
C ALA A 299 4.64 22.04 11.32
N GLY A 300 3.73 21.52 12.14
CA GLY A 300 2.28 21.50 11.89
C GLY A 300 1.82 20.32 11.03
N ASP A 301 0.51 20.24 10.80
CA ASP A 301 -0.22 19.06 10.28
C ASP A 301 0.07 18.70 8.79
N SER A 302 1.06 19.32 8.16
CA SER A 302 1.47 19.03 6.77
C SER A 302 3.00 19.07 6.57
N SER A 303 3.77 18.84 7.63
CA SER A 303 5.24 18.96 7.67
C SER A 303 5.96 18.25 6.50
N GLY A 304 5.60 17.01 6.19
CA GLY A 304 6.22 16.24 5.09
C GLY A 304 6.02 16.90 3.71
N GLN A 305 4.84 17.46 3.43
CA GLN A 305 4.58 18.16 2.17
C GLN A 305 5.30 19.51 2.12
N LEU A 306 5.40 20.21 3.26
CA LEU A 306 6.10 21.49 3.36
C LEU A 306 7.59 21.38 3.02
N LEU A 307 8.27 20.30 3.39
CA LEU A 307 9.66 20.06 3.00
C LEU A 307 9.86 19.89 1.48
N LEU A 308 8.82 19.46 0.75
CA LEU A 308 8.85 19.33 -0.71
C LEU A 308 8.57 20.66 -1.43
N THR A 309 8.01 21.67 -0.75
CA THR A 309 7.81 23.01 -1.34
C THR A 309 9.13 23.71 -1.62
N GLY A 310 9.14 24.60 -2.61
CA GLY A 310 10.31 25.41 -2.94
C GLY A 310 10.59 26.49 -1.90
N PHE A 311 11.86 26.88 -1.76
CA PHE A 311 12.31 27.94 -0.86
C PHE A 311 11.50 29.24 -1.09
N LEU A 312 10.88 29.77 -0.02
CA LEU A 312 9.92 30.89 -0.02
C LEU A 312 8.66 30.62 -0.89
N ASN A 313 8.14 29.39 -0.86
CA ASN A 313 6.99 28.93 -1.63
C ASN A 313 7.13 29.14 -3.16
N ARG A 314 8.38 29.14 -3.67
CA ARG A 314 8.65 29.21 -5.10
C ARG A 314 8.29 27.90 -5.80
N PRO A 315 7.85 27.92 -7.07
CA PRO A 315 7.58 26.70 -7.82
C PRO A 315 8.88 25.91 -8.04
N VAL A 316 8.79 24.59 -7.83
CA VAL A 316 9.83 23.60 -8.13
C VAL A 316 9.24 22.51 -8.99
N ASP A 317 10.03 21.96 -9.91
CA ASP A 317 9.60 20.82 -10.73
C ASP A 317 9.65 19.55 -9.88
N SER A 318 8.49 18.94 -9.65
CA SER A 318 8.32 17.79 -8.75
C SER A 318 8.38 16.44 -9.47
N GLN A 319 8.65 16.41 -10.77
CA GLN A 319 8.76 15.16 -11.52
C GLN A 319 10.18 14.59 -11.48
N THR A 320 10.25 13.28 -11.21
CA THR A 320 11.46 12.46 -10.93
C THR A 320 12.25 12.83 -9.68
N ALA A 321 12.55 11.81 -8.87
CA ALA A 321 13.52 11.90 -7.78
C ALA A 321 14.94 11.91 -8.37
N LEU A 322 15.37 13.08 -8.84
CA LEU A 322 16.72 13.31 -9.34
C LEU A 322 17.67 13.42 -8.15
N ALA A 323 18.76 12.66 -8.20
CA ALA A 323 19.88 12.86 -7.29
C ALA A 323 20.69 14.09 -7.73
N GLU A 324 21.44 14.68 -6.83
CA GLU A 324 22.20 15.90 -7.08
C GLU A 324 23.71 15.70 -6.91
N ILE A 325 24.46 16.23 -7.88
CA ILE A 325 25.91 16.21 -7.94
C ILE A 325 26.43 17.60 -7.56
N THR A 326 27.18 17.68 -6.47
CA THR A 326 27.80 18.91 -5.95
C THR A 326 29.31 18.74 -5.80
N PHE A 327 30.07 19.84 -5.80
CA PHE A 327 31.51 19.79 -5.52
C PHE A 327 31.77 20.05 -4.03
N ASN A 328 32.49 19.15 -3.37
CA ASN A 328 32.98 19.32 -2.02
C ASN A 328 34.33 20.07 -2.07
N PRO A 329 34.41 21.36 -1.66
CA PRO A 329 35.64 22.15 -1.79
C PRO A 329 36.77 21.66 -0.88
N THR A 330 36.43 21.10 0.29
CA THR A 330 37.39 20.63 1.30
C THR A 330 38.06 19.32 0.91
N LYS A 331 37.31 18.39 0.31
CA LYS A 331 37.85 17.13 -0.25
C LYS A 331 38.32 17.27 -1.70
N ARG A 332 37.98 18.38 -2.37
CA ARG A 332 38.19 18.65 -3.81
C ARG A 332 37.66 17.52 -4.69
N GLN A 333 36.44 17.07 -4.42
CA GLN A 333 35.79 15.95 -5.10
C GLN A 333 34.31 16.22 -5.34
N TRP A 334 33.79 15.72 -6.46
CA TRP A 334 32.36 15.67 -6.72
C TRP A 334 31.69 14.61 -5.85
N MET A 335 30.46 14.88 -5.42
CA MET A 335 29.67 14.02 -4.54
C MET A 335 28.23 14.00 -5.02
N LEU A 336 27.65 12.81 -5.05
CA LEU A 336 26.24 12.52 -5.26
C LEU A 336 25.54 12.43 -3.90
N ASP A 337 24.34 12.98 -3.77
CA ASP A 337 23.56 13.00 -2.53
C ASP A 337 22.83 11.69 -2.17
N VAL A 338 23.11 10.59 -2.89
CA VAL A 338 22.63 9.25 -2.58
C VAL A 338 23.77 8.23 -2.44
N GLY A 339 23.64 7.34 -1.46
CA GLY A 339 24.63 6.32 -1.06
C GLY A 339 24.09 4.89 -1.05
N ALA A 340 24.79 3.99 -0.34
CA ALA A 340 24.52 2.56 -0.28
C ALA A 340 23.10 2.22 0.20
N ILE A 341 22.55 2.98 1.17
CA ILE A 341 21.18 2.83 1.69
C ILE A 341 20.12 3.07 0.62
N HIS A 342 20.45 3.81 -0.44
CA HIS A 342 19.57 4.11 -1.56
C HIS A 342 19.78 3.16 -2.76
N GLY A 343 20.78 2.27 -2.73
CA GLY A 343 21.04 1.27 -3.78
C GLY A 343 22.36 1.44 -4.52
N VAL A 344 23.10 2.52 -4.28
CA VAL A 344 24.36 2.79 -5.01
C VAL A 344 25.39 1.70 -4.71
N GLY A 345 25.93 1.08 -5.76
CA GLY A 345 26.85 -0.06 -5.67
C GLY A 345 26.19 -1.44 -5.51
N ARG A 346 24.85 -1.53 -5.36
CA ARG A 346 24.09 -2.79 -5.31
C ARG A 346 23.11 -2.93 -6.48
N THR A 347 22.17 -2.00 -6.59
CA THR A 347 21.10 -1.99 -7.61
C THR A 347 21.36 -0.95 -8.69
N THR A 348 22.13 0.10 -8.38
CA THR A 348 22.46 1.15 -9.33
C THR A 348 23.35 0.66 -10.47
N LYS A 349 22.83 0.75 -11.70
CA LYS A 349 23.55 0.38 -12.93
C LYS A 349 24.31 1.56 -13.53
N THR A 350 23.69 2.75 -13.51
CA THR A 350 24.24 3.98 -14.09
C THR A 350 23.90 5.20 -13.24
N ILE A 351 24.82 6.18 -13.24
CA ILE A 351 24.62 7.54 -12.71
C ILE A 351 24.91 8.48 -13.88
N GLN A 352 23.90 9.19 -14.35
CA GLN A 352 23.95 10.00 -15.57
C GLN A 352 23.72 11.47 -15.21
N LEU A 353 24.77 12.29 -15.34
CA LEU A 353 24.68 13.73 -15.14
C LEU A 353 23.84 14.35 -16.27
N LEU A 354 22.93 15.26 -15.91
CA LEU A 354 22.02 15.95 -16.82
C LEU A 354 22.50 17.38 -17.11
N ASP A 355 22.19 17.88 -18.30
CA ASP A 355 22.49 19.26 -18.71
C ASP A 355 21.48 20.28 -18.12
N GLU A 356 21.67 21.56 -18.44
CA GLU A 356 20.79 22.64 -17.96
C GLU A 356 19.34 22.50 -18.48
N ASN A 357 19.11 21.74 -19.56
CA ASN A 357 17.79 21.39 -20.11
C ASN A 357 17.21 20.08 -19.53
N GLY A 358 17.91 19.41 -18.62
CA GLY A 358 17.52 18.11 -18.06
C GLY A 358 17.78 16.92 -19.00
N GLN A 359 18.59 17.07 -20.05
CA GLN A 359 18.94 16.00 -20.99
C GLN A 359 20.22 15.26 -20.56
N PRO A 360 20.36 13.95 -20.80
CA PRO A 360 21.57 13.18 -20.48
C PRO A 360 22.86 13.76 -21.08
N ALA A 361 23.78 14.23 -20.23
CA ALA A 361 25.04 14.85 -20.65
C ALA A 361 26.22 13.87 -20.68
N PHE A 362 26.53 13.21 -19.56
CA PHE A 362 27.51 12.12 -19.49
C PHE A 362 27.38 11.28 -18.21
N ALA A 363 27.81 10.01 -18.27
CA ALA A 363 27.85 9.12 -17.12
C ALA A 363 29.02 9.45 -16.19
N VAL A 364 28.81 9.31 -14.88
CA VAL A 364 29.84 9.45 -13.83
C VAL A 364 30.00 8.14 -13.07
N THR A 365 31.17 7.92 -12.48
CA THR A 365 31.50 6.66 -11.77
C THR A 365 31.66 6.87 -10.28
N PRO A 366 31.16 5.98 -9.40
CA PRO A 366 31.49 5.99 -7.98
C PRO A 366 33.00 5.86 -7.74
N LEU A 367 33.51 6.62 -6.77
CA LEU A 367 34.88 6.54 -6.24
C LEU A 367 34.89 5.89 -4.85
N LYS A 368 33.96 6.32 -3.98
CA LYS A 368 33.65 5.69 -2.69
C LYS A 368 32.17 5.89 -2.40
N VAL A 369 31.46 4.80 -2.08
CA VAL A 369 30.08 4.85 -1.60
C VAL A 369 30.10 4.99 -0.07
N GLY A 370 29.30 5.92 0.47
CA GLY A 370 28.99 6.04 1.89
C GLY A 370 27.59 5.51 2.20
N ALA A 371 27.13 5.60 3.45
CA ALA A 371 25.79 5.17 3.82
C ALA A 371 24.70 5.96 3.05
N ASP A 372 24.74 7.29 3.14
CA ASP A 372 23.77 8.21 2.56
C ASP A 372 24.29 9.02 1.34
N TYR A 373 25.59 9.04 1.05
CA TYR A 373 26.20 9.78 -0.07
C TYR A 373 27.13 8.91 -0.94
N THR A 374 27.56 9.40 -2.11
CA THR A 374 28.60 8.76 -2.94
C THR A 374 29.61 9.77 -3.46
N LEU A 375 30.89 9.62 -3.14
CA LEU A 375 31.97 10.38 -3.77
C LEU A 375 32.17 9.88 -5.21
N LEU A 376 32.32 10.80 -6.15
CA LEU A 376 32.37 10.53 -7.58
C LEU A 376 33.78 10.70 -8.16
N LYS A 377 34.05 9.92 -9.21
CA LYS A 377 35.17 10.07 -10.11
C LYS A 377 34.63 10.52 -11.47
N ILE A 378 34.97 11.77 -11.84
CA ILE A 378 34.69 12.37 -13.14
C ILE A 378 36.00 12.41 -13.95
N PRO A 379 36.02 12.13 -15.27
CA PRO A 379 37.20 12.31 -16.08
C PRO A 379 37.59 13.80 -16.19
N ALA A 380 38.88 14.13 -16.08
CA ALA A 380 39.36 15.52 -16.07
C ALA A 380 38.90 16.36 -17.28
N GLU A 381 38.77 15.75 -18.47
CA GLU A 381 38.25 16.39 -19.69
C GLU A 381 36.78 16.82 -19.57
N ARG A 382 35.99 16.17 -18.71
CA ARG A 382 34.58 16.49 -18.42
C ARG A 382 34.46 17.40 -17.20
N GLU A 383 35.27 17.15 -16.18
CA GLU A 383 35.36 17.97 -14.97
C GLU A 383 35.75 19.42 -15.28
N ALA A 384 36.65 19.65 -16.24
CA ALA A 384 37.02 20.99 -16.69
C ALA A 384 35.87 21.80 -17.34
N GLY A 385 34.74 21.16 -17.65
CA GLY A 385 33.50 21.80 -18.12
C GLY A 385 32.45 22.03 -17.03
N LEU A 386 32.71 21.60 -15.79
CA LEU A 386 31.82 21.80 -14.64
C LEU A 386 32.29 23.00 -13.81
N ASP A 387 31.35 23.84 -13.42
CA ASP A 387 31.53 24.93 -12.47
C ASP A 387 31.37 24.37 -11.04
N PRO A 388 32.42 24.38 -10.20
CA PRO A 388 32.32 23.91 -8.81
C PRO A 388 31.33 24.70 -7.94
N GLY A 389 30.91 25.89 -8.37
CA GLY A 389 29.87 26.69 -7.73
C GLY A 389 28.44 26.33 -8.13
N LYS A 390 28.23 25.34 -9.03
CA LYS A 390 26.91 24.83 -9.42
C LYS A 390 26.64 23.44 -8.86
N ALA A 391 25.36 23.16 -8.63
CA ALA A 391 24.85 21.80 -8.48
C ALA A 391 24.31 21.30 -9.83
N TYR A 392 24.49 20.01 -10.10
CA TYR A 392 24.04 19.34 -11.32
C TYR A 392 23.02 18.26 -10.98
N ARG A 393 21.98 18.12 -11.78
CA ARG A 393 20.99 17.05 -11.61
C ARG A 393 21.53 15.75 -12.22
N ALA A 394 21.18 14.62 -11.63
CA ALA A 394 21.58 13.29 -12.09
C ALA A 394 20.42 12.31 -12.07
N GLU A 395 20.27 11.58 -13.17
CA GLU A 395 19.42 10.40 -13.23
C GLU A 395 20.21 9.20 -12.69
N VAL A 396 19.62 8.44 -11.76
CA VAL A 396 20.26 7.27 -11.14
C VAL A 396 19.34 6.07 -11.27
N GLU A 397 19.69 5.16 -12.17
CA GLU A 397 18.88 3.98 -12.44
C GLU A 397 18.90 3.03 -11.24
N GLY A 398 17.73 2.54 -10.80
CA GLY A 398 17.64 1.49 -9.76
C GLY A 398 17.84 1.96 -8.32
N LEU A 399 17.60 3.24 -8.01
CA LEU A 399 17.48 3.67 -6.62
C LEU A 399 16.26 3.02 -5.93
N LEU A 400 16.43 2.67 -4.66
CA LEU A 400 15.38 2.24 -3.72
C LEU A 400 14.44 1.16 -4.28
N SER A 401 14.94 0.30 -5.18
CA SER A 401 14.13 -0.69 -5.88
C SER A 401 14.95 -1.95 -6.18
N GLU A 402 14.38 -3.09 -5.80
CA GLU A 402 14.88 -4.42 -6.14
C GLU A 402 13.78 -5.07 -6.99
N PRO A 403 14.02 -5.34 -8.29
CA PRO A 403 12.94 -5.77 -9.19
C PRO A 403 12.30 -7.08 -8.73
N ILE A 404 11.02 -7.03 -8.36
CA ILE A 404 10.29 -8.21 -7.87
C ILE A 404 10.07 -9.22 -9.00
N LYS A 405 10.23 -10.50 -8.71
CA LYS A 405 9.82 -11.54 -9.66
C LYS A 405 8.30 -11.67 -9.67
N LEU A 406 7.70 -11.59 -10.85
CA LEU A 406 6.25 -11.56 -11.01
C LEU A 406 5.79 -12.64 -11.98
N HIS A 407 4.99 -13.58 -11.48
CA HIS A 407 4.28 -14.54 -12.30
C HIS A 407 2.91 -13.98 -12.73
N PHE A 408 2.37 -14.42 -13.87
CA PHE A 408 1.12 -13.87 -14.46
C PHE A 408 0.12 -14.99 -14.78
N ILE A 409 -0.95 -15.10 -14.00
CA ILE A 409 -2.02 -16.09 -14.22
C ILE A 409 -3.29 -15.41 -14.74
N ASN A 410 -3.76 -15.84 -15.90
CA ASN A 410 -5.04 -15.40 -16.45
C ASN A 410 -6.02 -16.57 -16.48
N HIS A 411 -7.01 -16.52 -15.60
CA HIS A 411 -8.04 -17.54 -15.45
C HIS A 411 -9.10 -17.46 -16.54
N ASN A 412 -9.57 -16.26 -16.88
CA ASN A 412 -10.66 -16.05 -17.85
C ASN A 412 -10.78 -14.65 -18.47
N GLY A 413 -9.83 -13.74 -18.23
CA GLY A 413 -9.73 -12.48 -18.95
C GLY A 413 -9.31 -12.65 -20.42
N ASP A 414 -9.54 -11.63 -21.25
CA ASP A 414 -9.20 -11.69 -22.68
C ASP A 414 -7.68 -11.75 -22.90
N VAL A 415 -7.23 -12.61 -23.81
CA VAL A 415 -5.79 -12.86 -24.06
C VAL A 415 -5.12 -11.65 -24.73
N ALA A 416 -5.85 -10.86 -25.53
CA ALA A 416 -5.32 -9.63 -26.10
C ALA A 416 -5.22 -8.51 -25.03
N GLU A 417 -6.20 -8.44 -24.12
CA GLU A 417 -6.12 -7.54 -22.95
C GLU A 417 -4.97 -7.92 -22.00
N GLN A 418 -4.72 -9.23 -21.80
CA GLN A 418 -3.57 -9.71 -21.02
C GLN A 418 -2.24 -9.37 -21.71
N ALA A 419 -2.13 -9.58 -23.03
CA ALA A 419 -0.92 -9.21 -23.77
C ALA A 419 -0.67 -7.69 -23.73
N LEU A 420 -1.73 -6.88 -23.80
CA LEU A 420 -1.65 -5.42 -23.65
C LEU A 420 -1.31 -5.01 -22.21
N LEU A 421 -1.86 -5.68 -21.19
CA LEU A 421 -1.53 -5.48 -19.77
C LEU A 421 -0.05 -5.74 -19.53
N ILE A 422 0.45 -6.92 -19.90
CA ILE A 422 1.87 -7.29 -19.73
C ILE A 422 2.76 -6.28 -20.47
N LYS A 423 2.45 -5.96 -21.74
CA LYS A 423 3.20 -4.96 -22.52
C LYS A 423 3.21 -3.59 -21.81
N THR A 424 2.05 -3.08 -21.41
CA THR A 424 1.91 -1.75 -20.82
C THR A 424 2.59 -1.67 -19.45
N LEU A 425 2.54 -2.74 -18.65
CA LEU A 425 3.31 -2.83 -17.41
C LEU A 425 4.81 -2.93 -17.68
N THR A 426 5.28 -3.67 -18.68
CA THR A 426 6.70 -3.65 -19.07
C THR A 426 7.14 -2.26 -19.54
N GLU A 427 6.30 -1.53 -20.27
CA GLU A 427 6.58 -0.17 -20.74
C GLU A 427 6.53 0.90 -19.63
N LYS A 428 5.58 0.84 -18.68
CA LYS A 428 5.43 1.80 -17.58
C LYS A 428 6.21 1.45 -16.31
N ALA A 429 6.49 0.17 -16.08
CA ALA A 429 6.97 -0.38 -14.80
C ALA A 429 8.04 -1.48 -14.93
N GLY A 430 8.55 -1.80 -16.12
CA GLY A 430 9.52 -2.89 -16.34
C GLY A 430 10.89 -2.73 -15.67
N ALA A 431 11.16 -1.58 -15.03
CA ALA A 431 12.30 -1.40 -14.14
C ALA A 431 12.07 -1.99 -12.72
N PHE A 432 10.82 -2.23 -12.33
CA PHE A 432 10.40 -2.62 -10.98
C PHE A 432 10.02 -4.11 -10.86
N PHE A 433 9.89 -4.84 -11.97
CA PHE A 433 9.60 -6.28 -11.93
C PHE A 433 10.31 -7.06 -13.05
N ILE A 434 10.51 -8.35 -12.81
CA ILE A 434 11.02 -9.33 -13.77
C ILE A 434 9.92 -10.37 -14.00
N PRO A 435 9.45 -10.59 -15.25
CA PRO A 435 8.55 -11.70 -15.55
C PRO A 435 9.20 -13.05 -15.20
N GLU A 436 8.49 -13.89 -14.45
CA GLU A 436 8.94 -15.22 -14.04
C GLU A 436 7.99 -16.29 -14.62
N GLU A 437 8.53 -17.34 -15.24
CA GLU A 437 7.74 -18.38 -15.91
C GLU A 437 7.24 -19.47 -14.95
N VAL A 438 7.95 -19.68 -13.84
CA VAL A 438 7.66 -20.71 -12.83
C VAL A 438 7.11 -20.04 -11.58
N GLU A 439 5.83 -20.27 -11.25
CA GLU A 439 5.16 -19.56 -10.16
C GLU A 439 5.92 -19.69 -8.82
N GLU A 440 6.40 -20.88 -8.49
CA GLU A 440 7.11 -21.20 -7.25
C GLU A 440 8.46 -20.46 -7.11
N ASN A 441 8.98 -19.88 -8.18
CA ASN A 441 10.21 -19.08 -8.19
C ASN A 441 9.95 -17.57 -8.06
N ALA A 442 8.70 -17.11 -8.11
CA ALA A 442 8.33 -15.69 -8.06
C ALA A 442 8.25 -15.14 -6.63
N ASP A 443 8.30 -13.82 -6.48
CA ASP A 443 7.97 -13.15 -5.21
C ASP A 443 6.44 -13.06 -5.05
N TYR A 444 5.75 -12.80 -6.16
CA TYR A 444 4.30 -12.55 -6.22
C TYR A 444 3.68 -13.12 -7.50
N THR A 445 2.38 -13.45 -7.44
CA THR A 445 1.58 -13.80 -8.61
C THR A 445 0.53 -12.72 -8.88
N LEU A 446 0.48 -12.19 -10.11
CA LEU A 446 -0.58 -11.31 -10.57
C LEU A 446 -1.66 -12.15 -11.26
N HIS A 447 -2.87 -12.16 -10.70
CA HIS A 447 -4.03 -12.87 -11.22
C HIS A 447 -4.97 -11.95 -11.99
N VAL A 448 -5.56 -12.47 -13.07
CA VAL A 448 -6.76 -11.91 -13.74
C VAL A 448 -7.87 -12.95 -13.66
N ARG A 449 -8.95 -12.65 -12.92
CA ARG A 449 -10.05 -13.58 -12.63
C ARG A 449 -11.38 -12.85 -12.48
N ASN A 450 -12.42 -13.27 -13.20
CA ASN A 450 -13.80 -12.79 -13.07
C ASN A 450 -13.93 -11.25 -13.13
N GLY A 451 -13.09 -10.60 -13.93
CA GLY A 451 -13.07 -9.14 -14.07
C GLY A 451 -12.36 -8.37 -12.94
N LEU A 452 -11.60 -9.05 -12.09
CA LEU A 452 -10.72 -8.49 -11.08
C LEU A 452 -9.24 -8.78 -11.41
N ILE A 453 -8.34 -7.88 -11.01
CA ILE A 453 -6.89 -8.04 -11.07
C ILE A 453 -6.33 -7.92 -9.64
N TYR A 454 -5.50 -8.86 -9.20
CA TYR A 454 -4.97 -8.86 -7.82
C TYR A 454 -3.65 -9.60 -7.66
N PHE A 455 -2.88 -9.23 -6.63
CA PHE A 455 -1.63 -9.89 -6.25
C PHE A 455 -1.86 -10.92 -5.15
N SER A 456 -1.23 -12.08 -5.25
CA SER A 456 -1.16 -13.12 -4.22
C SER A 456 0.29 -13.53 -3.93
N ARG A 457 0.48 -14.45 -2.97
CA ARG A 457 1.72 -15.24 -2.86
C ARG A 457 1.68 -16.38 -3.89
N PRO A 458 2.83 -16.84 -4.42
CA PRO A 458 2.92 -18.04 -5.23
C PRO A 458 2.08 -19.21 -4.68
N THR A 459 1.27 -19.83 -5.55
CA THR A 459 0.38 -20.97 -5.25
C THR A 459 -0.78 -20.69 -4.28
N ASP A 460 -0.98 -19.45 -3.81
CA ASP A 460 -2.05 -19.07 -2.87
C ASP A 460 -3.04 -18.08 -3.50
N GLU A 461 -3.61 -18.45 -4.65
CA GLU A 461 -4.53 -17.62 -5.45
C GLU A 461 -5.78 -17.11 -4.70
N SER A 462 -6.09 -17.71 -3.54
CA SER A 462 -7.26 -17.40 -2.72
C SER A 462 -6.99 -16.37 -1.61
N ARG A 463 -5.73 -15.94 -1.42
CA ARG A 463 -5.34 -14.91 -0.45
C ARG A 463 -4.75 -13.68 -1.16
N PRO A 464 -5.58 -12.69 -1.52
CA PRO A 464 -5.07 -11.44 -2.07
C PRO A 464 -4.26 -10.70 -1.01
N LEU A 465 -3.12 -10.15 -1.41
CA LEU A 465 -2.21 -9.40 -0.54
C LEU A 465 -2.70 -7.97 -0.27
N ILE A 466 -3.34 -7.37 -1.27
CA ILE A 466 -3.87 -6.02 -1.28
C ILE A 466 -5.26 -6.00 -1.95
N ARG A 467 -5.91 -4.85 -1.95
CA ARG A 467 -7.22 -4.61 -2.59
C ARG A 467 -7.20 -4.97 -4.07
N THR A 468 -8.29 -5.61 -4.53
CA THR A 468 -8.48 -6.01 -5.92
C THR A 468 -8.74 -4.80 -6.81
N VAL A 469 -8.05 -4.71 -7.94
CA VAL A 469 -8.27 -3.68 -8.98
C VAL A 469 -9.36 -4.17 -9.95
N PRO A 470 -10.48 -3.46 -10.14
CA PRO A 470 -11.46 -3.79 -11.17
C PRO A 470 -10.89 -3.68 -12.59
N ALA A 471 -11.22 -4.64 -13.46
CA ALA A 471 -10.77 -4.66 -14.85
C ALA A 471 -11.77 -3.96 -15.81
N ASP A 472 -12.63 -3.07 -15.32
CA ASP A 472 -13.65 -2.36 -16.11
C ASP A 472 -13.05 -1.17 -16.87
N ASN A 473 -12.20 -0.37 -16.23
CA ASN A 473 -11.36 0.66 -16.85
C ASN A 473 -9.88 0.24 -16.84
N LEU A 474 -9.40 -0.27 -17.97
CA LEU A 474 -8.03 -0.73 -18.13
C LEU A 474 -6.97 0.38 -17.94
N GLU A 475 -7.26 1.62 -18.30
CA GLU A 475 -6.29 2.73 -18.18
C GLU A 475 -6.02 3.06 -16.71
N LEU A 476 -7.11 3.23 -15.92
CA LEU A 476 -7.04 3.43 -14.47
C LEU A 476 -6.38 2.22 -13.77
N ALA A 477 -6.74 1.00 -14.19
CA ALA A 477 -6.13 -0.22 -13.67
C ALA A 477 -4.63 -0.28 -13.94
N TYR A 478 -4.15 0.09 -15.14
CA TYR A 478 -2.73 0.09 -15.47
C TYR A 478 -1.93 1.09 -14.62
N ASP A 479 -2.48 2.26 -14.28
CA ASP A 479 -1.79 3.25 -13.43
C ASP A 479 -1.80 2.86 -11.94
N GLN A 480 -2.89 2.27 -11.45
CA GLN A 480 -2.92 1.67 -10.12
C GLN A 480 -1.92 0.53 -9.99
N LEU A 481 -1.89 -0.41 -10.95
CA LEU A 481 -0.94 -1.52 -10.98
C LEU A 481 0.51 -1.05 -11.13
N THR A 482 0.78 -0.02 -11.95
CA THR A 482 2.12 0.60 -12.08
C THR A 482 2.60 1.17 -10.74
N THR A 483 1.70 1.82 -10.00
CA THR A 483 1.99 2.39 -8.67
C THR A 483 2.28 1.28 -7.66
N VAL A 484 1.43 0.24 -7.62
CA VAL A 484 1.64 -0.94 -6.76
C VAL A 484 2.96 -1.65 -7.05
N LEU A 485 3.31 -1.88 -8.32
CA LEU A 485 4.56 -2.58 -8.67
C LEU A 485 5.80 -1.82 -8.19
N ARG A 486 5.80 -0.48 -8.33
CA ARG A 486 6.85 0.38 -7.78
C ARG A 486 6.93 0.27 -6.25
N HIS A 487 5.78 0.28 -5.58
CA HIS A 487 5.67 0.16 -4.12
C HIS A 487 6.18 -1.19 -3.61
N LEU A 488 5.78 -2.29 -4.26
CA LEU A 488 6.23 -3.64 -3.92
C LEU A 488 7.74 -3.80 -4.13
N ALA A 489 8.31 -3.25 -5.22
CA ALA A 489 9.75 -3.26 -5.47
C ALA A 489 10.55 -2.42 -4.46
N ALA A 490 9.99 -1.30 -3.99
CA ALA A 490 10.58 -0.48 -2.95
C ALA A 490 10.51 -1.16 -1.57
N TRP A 491 9.36 -1.71 -1.20
CA TRP A 491 9.21 -2.44 0.06
C TRP A 491 10.08 -3.72 0.11
N GLN A 492 10.16 -4.45 -1.01
CA GLN A 492 11.07 -5.57 -1.19
C GLN A 492 12.53 -5.14 -1.03
N TYR A 493 12.93 -4.01 -1.63
CA TYR A 493 14.25 -3.42 -1.44
C TYR A 493 14.54 -3.10 0.03
N LEU A 494 13.62 -2.42 0.74
CA LEU A 494 13.77 -2.09 2.16
C LEU A 494 13.89 -3.35 3.03
N LYS A 495 13.07 -4.39 2.78
CA LYS A 495 13.17 -5.69 3.45
C LYS A 495 14.51 -6.38 3.16
N ALA A 496 14.98 -6.33 1.92
CA ALA A 496 16.23 -6.92 1.48
C ALA A 496 17.47 -6.04 1.75
N LEU A 497 17.32 -4.84 2.32
CA LEU A 497 18.41 -3.89 2.57
C LEU A 497 19.44 -4.51 3.52
N ARG A 498 20.71 -4.46 3.10
CA ARG A 498 21.87 -4.93 3.85
C ARG A 498 23.13 -4.18 3.43
N ASN A 499 24.03 -3.89 4.36
CA ASN A 499 25.41 -3.54 4.04
C ASN A 499 26.15 -4.83 3.58
N PRO A 500 26.76 -4.88 2.38
CA PRO A 500 27.55 -6.03 1.95
C PRO A 500 28.94 -6.11 2.62
N GLU A 501 29.41 -5.04 3.27
CA GLU A 501 30.73 -4.97 3.90
C GLU A 501 30.73 -5.42 5.38
N THR A 502 29.56 -5.51 6.03
CA THR A 502 29.41 -6.00 7.42
C THR A 502 28.51 -7.24 7.49
N THR A 503 29.07 -8.36 7.94
CA THR A 503 28.35 -9.65 8.06
C THR A 503 27.74 -9.90 9.44
N GLU A 504 28.22 -9.20 10.46
CA GLU A 504 27.76 -9.32 11.85
C GLU A 504 27.02 -8.03 12.28
N PRO A 505 25.99 -8.14 13.12
CA PRO A 505 25.26 -6.97 13.60
C PRO A 505 26.09 -6.18 14.61
N ILE A 506 26.04 -4.85 14.54
CA ILE A 506 26.73 -3.97 15.50
C ILE A 506 25.92 -3.87 16.80
N LEU A 507 24.59 -3.84 16.72
CA LEU A 507 23.69 -3.85 17.88
C LEU A 507 23.42 -5.28 18.37
N ALA A 508 23.14 -5.41 19.67
CA ALA A 508 22.60 -6.62 20.26
C ALA A 508 21.08 -6.46 20.43
N LEU A 509 20.30 -7.24 19.69
CA LEU A 509 18.83 -7.18 19.75
C LEU A 509 18.25 -8.30 20.63
N SER A 510 17.23 -7.95 21.42
CA SER A 510 16.40 -8.89 22.18
C SER A 510 14.91 -8.77 21.78
N VAL A 511 14.18 -9.89 21.85
CA VAL A 511 12.72 -9.94 21.66
C VAL A 511 12.10 -10.74 22.80
N THR A 512 11.22 -10.11 23.58
CA THR A 512 10.53 -10.73 24.73
C THR A 512 9.01 -10.61 24.56
N PRO A 513 8.29 -11.72 24.30
CA PRO A 513 6.82 -11.73 24.33
C PRO A 513 6.29 -11.47 25.75
N GLU A 514 5.07 -10.94 25.87
CA GLU A 514 4.39 -10.63 27.15
C GLU A 514 4.36 -11.82 28.14
N GLU A 515 4.31 -13.04 27.60
CA GLU A 515 4.61 -14.28 28.32
C GLU A 515 5.40 -15.20 27.38
N GLY A 516 6.72 -15.31 27.61
CA GLY A 516 7.65 -16.15 26.86
C GLY A 516 9.09 -15.97 27.37
N GLU A 517 10.05 -16.71 26.80
CA GLU A 517 11.48 -16.48 27.04
C GLU A 517 12.03 -15.39 26.11
N THR A 518 13.01 -14.61 26.57
CA THR A 518 13.71 -13.59 25.76
C THR A 518 14.59 -14.25 24.70
N VAL A 519 14.34 -13.93 23.42
CA VAL A 519 15.12 -14.42 22.28
C VAL A 519 16.18 -13.39 21.89
N MET A 520 17.46 -13.74 22.08
CA MET A 520 18.60 -12.91 21.66
C MET A 520 18.96 -13.14 20.19
N LEU A 521 18.95 -12.08 19.38
CA LEU A 521 19.14 -12.15 17.93
C LEU A 521 20.62 -11.89 17.56
N LYS A 522 21.42 -12.97 17.55
CA LYS A 522 22.89 -12.89 17.42
C LYS A 522 23.43 -12.78 15.98
N THR A 523 22.60 -12.51 14.99
CA THR A 523 23.00 -12.42 13.57
C THR A 523 22.21 -11.33 12.84
N ALA A 524 22.72 -10.84 11.71
CA ALA A 524 22.05 -9.84 10.87
C ALA A 524 20.68 -10.32 10.33
N HIS A 525 20.52 -11.65 10.17
CA HIS A 525 19.32 -12.32 9.67
C HIS A 525 18.99 -13.53 10.57
N PRO A 526 18.40 -13.29 11.77
CA PRO A 526 18.04 -14.33 12.73
C PRO A 526 16.81 -15.13 12.28
N ALA A 527 16.58 -16.28 12.90
CA ALA A 527 15.35 -17.04 12.73
C ALA A 527 14.12 -16.26 13.26
N ALA A 528 12.96 -16.47 12.63
CA ALA A 528 11.75 -15.72 12.98
C ALA A 528 11.22 -16.07 14.39
N VAL A 529 10.95 -15.04 15.20
CA VAL A 529 10.38 -15.19 16.54
C VAL A 529 8.86 -15.37 16.42
N THR A 530 8.31 -16.45 16.97
CA THR A 530 6.85 -16.71 16.91
C THR A 530 6.13 -16.03 18.08
N ILE A 531 5.16 -15.17 17.76
CA ILE A 531 4.36 -14.37 18.70
C ILE A 531 2.90 -14.87 18.66
N PRO A 532 2.49 -15.80 19.54
CA PRO A 532 1.13 -16.32 19.57
C PRO A 532 0.15 -15.27 20.12
N LEU A 533 -0.98 -15.03 19.45
CA LEU A 533 -2.04 -14.14 19.95
C LEU A 533 -2.89 -14.83 21.03
N ARG A 534 -3.33 -14.05 22.03
CA ARG A 534 -4.07 -14.52 23.21
C ARG A 534 -5.48 -13.94 23.23
N GLU A 535 -6.48 -14.71 23.68
CA GLU A 535 -7.85 -14.21 23.81
C GLU A 535 -7.96 -13.28 25.02
N SER A 536 -8.63 -12.13 24.81
CA SER A 536 -9.04 -11.20 25.86
C SER A 536 -10.47 -10.72 25.58
N LYS A 537 -11.18 -10.27 26.62
CA LYS A 537 -12.46 -9.55 26.45
C LYS A 537 -12.22 -8.05 26.56
N SER A 538 -12.67 -7.30 25.57
CA SER A 538 -12.66 -5.83 25.60
C SER A 538 -13.67 -5.28 26.63
N PRO A 539 -13.56 -4.00 27.04
CA PRO A 539 -14.55 -3.35 27.91
C PRO A 539 -15.98 -3.35 27.35
N THR A 540 -16.16 -3.55 26.05
CA THR A 540 -17.47 -3.67 25.37
C THR A 540 -17.93 -5.13 25.18
N GLY A 541 -17.20 -6.11 25.74
CA GLY A 541 -17.53 -7.53 25.67
C GLY A 541 -17.06 -8.27 24.41
N LYS A 542 -16.68 -7.57 23.32
CA LYS A 542 -16.12 -8.21 22.11
C LYS A 542 -14.81 -8.94 22.47
N THR A 543 -14.64 -10.17 21.99
CA THR A 543 -13.36 -10.90 22.01
C THR A 543 -12.32 -10.14 21.18
N VAL A 544 -11.13 -9.97 21.74
CA VAL A 544 -9.97 -9.36 21.09
C VAL A 544 -8.78 -10.31 21.25
N TRP A 545 -8.22 -10.74 20.12
CA TRP A 545 -6.98 -11.50 20.08
C TRP A 545 -5.79 -10.55 19.96
N ALA A 546 -4.89 -10.58 20.95
CA ALA A 546 -3.74 -9.67 21.02
C ALA A 546 -2.53 -10.30 21.75
N ASN A 547 -1.36 -9.72 21.59
CA ASN A 547 -0.18 -9.99 22.42
C ASN A 547 0.74 -8.75 22.40
N LYS A 548 1.47 -8.48 23.49
CA LYS A 548 2.54 -7.48 23.52
C LYS A 548 3.92 -8.10 23.34
N VAL A 549 4.86 -7.34 22.78
CA VAL A 549 6.25 -7.73 22.60
C VAL A 549 7.16 -6.57 22.96
N LYS A 550 8.09 -6.78 23.88
CA LYS A 550 9.24 -5.89 24.08
C LYS A 550 10.28 -6.24 23.03
N ILE A 551 10.77 -5.26 22.28
CA ILE A 551 11.90 -5.40 21.37
C ILE A 551 12.94 -4.39 21.82
N GLU A 552 14.19 -4.82 22.00
CA GLU A 552 15.23 -4.04 22.67
C GLU A 552 16.52 -4.02 21.84
N LEU A 553 17.14 -2.84 21.79
CA LEU A 553 18.32 -2.48 21.00
C LEU A 553 19.42 -2.05 21.97
N THR A 554 20.24 -2.98 22.44
CA THR A 554 21.49 -2.60 23.09
C THR A 554 22.49 -2.21 22.01
N ASN A 555 23.12 -1.05 22.16
CA ASN A 555 24.32 -0.66 21.43
C ASN A 555 25.53 -1.18 22.21
N PRO A 556 26.12 -2.36 21.97
CA PRO A 556 27.34 -2.78 22.64
C PRO A 556 28.57 -2.03 22.07
N THR A 557 28.47 -0.71 21.87
CA THR A 557 29.58 0.15 21.46
C THR A 557 29.77 1.43 22.26
N ALA A 558 31.02 1.84 22.49
CA ALA A 558 31.45 3.02 23.30
C ALA A 558 31.60 4.30 22.45
N GLN A 559 31.25 4.20 21.18
CA GLN A 559 30.96 5.34 20.32
C GLN A 559 29.44 5.47 20.17
N VAL A 560 29.00 6.69 19.87
CA VAL A 560 27.58 6.99 19.65
C VAL A 560 27.13 6.35 18.34
N LEU A 561 25.99 5.64 18.35
CA LEU A 561 25.40 5.08 17.12
C LEU A 561 24.05 5.72 16.82
N TYR A 562 23.88 6.16 15.58
CA TYR A 562 22.60 6.66 15.08
C TYR A 562 21.80 5.48 14.51
N CYS A 563 20.59 5.30 15.03
CA CYS A 563 19.73 4.16 14.76
C CYS A 563 18.44 4.59 14.07
N THR A 564 18.14 3.97 12.94
CA THR A 564 16.85 4.07 12.24
C THR A 564 16.18 2.71 12.28
N VAL A 565 14.91 2.64 12.70
CA VAL A 565 14.15 1.38 12.75
C VAL A 565 12.90 1.50 11.91
N LEU A 566 12.92 0.85 10.73
CA LEU A 566 11.78 0.77 9.84
C LEU A 566 10.93 -0.45 10.21
N TYR A 567 9.69 -0.22 10.64
CA TYR A 567 8.69 -1.28 10.70
C TYR A 567 8.12 -1.50 9.30
N LEU A 568 8.18 -2.74 8.81
CA LEU A 568 7.74 -3.16 7.49
C LEU A 568 6.54 -4.12 7.65
N SER A 569 5.35 -3.65 7.26
CA SER A 569 4.08 -4.32 7.60
C SER A 569 3.61 -5.37 6.59
N ARG A 570 2.65 -6.22 6.99
CA ARG A 570 1.87 -7.11 6.11
C ARG A 570 1.20 -6.42 4.93
N ASP A 571 0.82 -5.15 5.07
CA ASP A 571 0.21 -4.30 4.04
C ASP A 571 1.18 -3.27 3.42
N PHE A 572 2.48 -3.61 3.42
CA PHE A 572 3.53 -2.92 2.66
C PHE A 572 3.83 -1.47 3.08
N MET A 573 3.40 -1.07 4.28
CA MET A 573 3.87 0.17 4.90
C MET A 573 5.35 0.03 5.29
N ALA A 574 6.07 1.15 5.29
CA ALA A 574 7.36 1.33 5.93
C ALA A 574 7.35 2.63 6.75
N THR A 575 7.60 2.56 8.06
CA THR A 575 7.64 3.76 8.93
C THR A 575 8.79 3.72 9.93
N LYS A 576 9.43 4.87 10.15
CA LYS A 576 10.58 5.04 11.07
C LYS A 576 10.20 5.44 12.50
N SER A 577 8.91 5.46 12.82
CA SER A 577 8.35 6.01 14.07
C SER A 577 8.67 5.20 15.35
N PHE A 578 9.48 4.15 15.24
CA PHE A 578 9.62 3.11 16.28
C PHE A 578 10.71 3.36 17.36
N LEU A 579 11.32 4.55 17.36
CA LEU A 579 12.33 4.98 18.32
C LEU A 579 12.01 6.41 18.82
N PRO A 580 12.69 6.92 19.86
CA PRO A 580 12.41 8.25 20.38
C PRO A 580 12.55 9.34 19.33
N ILE A 581 11.60 10.28 19.33
CA ILE A 581 11.87 11.62 18.79
C ILE A 581 12.64 12.32 19.90
N ASN A 582 13.96 12.42 19.73
CA ASN A 582 14.78 13.25 20.60
C ASN A 582 14.52 14.70 20.18
N ASP A 583 14.15 15.61 21.09
CA ASP A 583 13.94 17.03 20.73
C ASP A 583 15.18 17.61 20.01
N ARG A 584 16.35 17.04 20.34
CA ARG A 584 17.66 17.36 19.77
C ARG A 584 17.90 16.83 18.36
N LEU A 585 17.15 15.85 17.84
CA LEU A 585 17.42 15.19 16.54
C LEU A 585 16.16 14.71 15.77
N GLN A 586 16.30 14.65 14.45
CA GLN A 586 15.22 14.35 13.50
C GLN A 586 14.63 12.94 13.61
N VAL A 587 13.35 12.78 13.24
CA VAL A 587 12.57 11.53 13.38
C VAL A 587 13.23 10.39 12.61
N GLY A 588 13.77 9.40 13.32
CA GLY A 588 14.47 8.25 12.73
C GLY A 588 16.01 8.34 12.74
N ASN A 589 16.60 9.40 13.27
CA ASN A 589 18.04 9.48 13.61
C ASN A 589 18.23 9.32 15.13
N TYR A 590 17.82 8.18 15.71
CA TYR A 590 17.92 8.03 17.15
C TYR A 590 19.37 7.85 17.59
N ARG A 591 19.89 8.83 18.34
CA ARG A 591 21.26 8.86 18.86
C ARG A 591 21.36 7.95 20.09
N LEU A 592 21.55 6.66 19.83
CA LEU A 592 21.74 5.63 20.84
C LEU A 592 23.16 5.77 21.42
N GLU A 593 23.21 6.34 22.61
CA GLU A 593 24.43 6.55 23.39
C GLU A 593 25.18 5.23 23.69
N PRO A 594 26.42 5.30 24.17
CA PRO A 594 27.34 4.20 23.95
C PRO A 594 27.21 3.09 24.98
N GLY A 595 26.75 1.92 24.54
CA GLY A 595 26.32 0.82 25.40
C GLY A 595 24.83 0.77 25.67
N LYS A 596 24.12 1.88 25.41
CA LYS A 596 22.77 2.06 25.89
C LYS A 596 21.78 1.12 25.23
N SER A 597 20.79 0.69 26.00
CA SER A 597 19.71 -0.19 25.56
C SER A 597 18.43 0.59 25.31
N GLU A 598 17.81 0.42 24.15
CA GLU A 598 16.58 1.15 23.81
C GLU A 598 15.44 0.23 23.39
N VAL A 599 14.21 0.56 23.79
CA VAL A 599 13.04 -0.31 23.62
C VAL A 599 12.07 0.27 22.59
N LEU A 600 11.64 -0.54 21.62
CA LEU A 600 10.74 -0.11 20.55
C LEU A 600 9.28 0.04 20.98
N GLY A 601 8.71 1.18 20.63
CA GLY A 601 7.30 1.46 20.40
C GLY A 601 7.17 2.77 19.61
N LEU A 602 6.01 3.44 19.60
CA LEU A 602 5.75 4.67 18.82
C LEU A 602 5.20 5.85 19.71
N PRO A 603 4.63 6.98 19.23
CA PRO A 603 4.24 8.08 20.13
C PRO A 603 2.85 7.97 20.84
N SER A 604 2.74 8.27 22.15
CA SER A 604 1.41 8.46 22.80
C SER A 604 1.40 9.22 24.14
N ARG A 605 0.42 10.13 24.32
CA ARG A 605 0.23 11.02 25.49
C ARG A 605 -0.22 10.33 26.80
N LYS A 606 -0.04 9.01 26.94
CA LYS A 606 -0.55 8.20 28.08
C LYS A 606 0.55 7.54 28.92
N SER A 607 1.78 8.02 28.84
CA SER A 607 2.90 7.50 29.63
C SER A 607 3.88 8.57 30.08
N LEU A 608 4.68 8.21 31.07
CA LEU A 608 5.59 9.07 31.83
C LEU A 608 6.86 9.45 31.04
N THR A 609 7.44 8.56 30.23
CA THR A 609 8.55 8.91 29.31
C THR A 609 8.03 9.52 28.00
N GLY A 610 6.78 9.98 27.99
CA GLY A 610 5.95 10.10 26.79
C GLY A 610 5.65 8.75 26.12
N ARG A 611 6.19 7.62 26.64
CA ARG A 611 6.25 6.33 25.96
C ARG A 611 6.18 5.08 26.90
N LEU A 612 5.77 3.89 26.43
CA LEU A 612 5.85 2.60 27.18
C LEU A 612 6.32 1.46 26.28
N ASP A 613 7.44 0.87 26.70
CA ASP A 613 7.88 -0.52 26.74
C ASP A 613 7.51 -1.59 25.69
N THR A 614 6.40 -1.51 24.94
CA THR A 614 5.90 -2.66 24.19
C THR A 614 5.17 -2.33 22.89
N VAL A 615 5.49 -3.11 21.84
CA VAL A 615 4.72 -3.19 20.59
C VAL A 615 3.54 -4.14 20.78
N ARG A 616 2.32 -3.69 20.46
CA ARG A 616 1.09 -4.50 20.60
C ARG A 616 0.56 -4.98 19.26
N PHE A 617 0.56 -6.30 19.06
CA PHE A 617 -0.06 -6.95 17.91
C PHE A 617 -1.50 -7.37 18.21
N THR A 618 -2.34 -7.41 17.17
CA THR A 618 -3.77 -7.75 17.23
C THR A 618 -4.16 -8.59 16.01
N LEU A 619 -5.06 -9.57 16.15
CA LEU A 619 -5.61 -10.27 14.99
C LEU A 619 -6.37 -9.28 14.11
N GLU A 620 -5.97 -9.19 12.85
CA GLU A 620 -6.58 -8.30 11.87
C GLU A 620 -7.77 -8.97 11.17
N GLU A 621 -8.77 -8.19 10.78
CA GLU A 621 -9.94 -8.71 10.08
C GLU A 621 -9.61 -9.32 8.70
N PRO A 622 -8.72 -8.77 7.84
CA PRO A 622 -8.33 -9.45 6.60
C PRO A 622 -7.65 -10.80 6.83
N VAL A 623 -6.76 -10.89 7.82
CA VAL A 623 -6.03 -12.11 8.20
C VAL A 623 -7.01 -13.21 8.63
N ARG A 624 -8.03 -12.81 9.40
CA ARG A 624 -9.10 -13.69 9.88
C ARG A 624 -10.06 -14.11 8.76
N GLN A 625 -10.59 -13.14 8.00
CA GLN A 625 -11.66 -13.33 7.03
C GLN A 625 -11.18 -13.96 5.71
N TYR A 626 -9.89 -13.83 5.36
CA TYR A 626 -9.24 -14.58 4.27
C TYR A 626 -8.52 -15.85 4.76
N ASN A 627 -8.85 -16.34 5.97
CA ASN A 627 -8.31 -17.56 6.57
C ASN A 627 -6.78 -17.72 6.42
N TRP A 628 -6.00 -16.68 6.72
CA TRP A 628 -4.53 -16.76 6.70
C TRP A 628 -4.05 -17.62 7.87
N PRO A 629 -3.07 -18.52 7.69
CA PRO A 629 -2.51 -19.31 8.80
C PRO A 629 -1.68 -18.47 9.77
N GLU A 630 -1.01 -17.44 9.26
CA GLU A 630 -0.11 -16.57 10.00
C GLU A 630 0.17 -15.28 9.24
N VAL A 631 0.70 -14.28 9.95
CA VAL A 631 1.29 -13.05 9.40
C VAL A 631 2.79 -13.04 9.67
N THR A 632 3.54 -12.32 8.84
CA THR A 632 4.96 -12.05 9.06
C THR A 632 5.21 -10.55 9.03
N GLU A 633 5.73 -10.01 10.12
CA GLU A 633 6.05 -8.60 10.34
C GLU A 633 7.56 -8.44 10.50
N TYR A 634 8.14 -7.30 10.11
CA TYR A 634 9.58 -7.09 10.18
C TYR A 634 9.96 -5.74 10.80
N PHE A 635 11.10 -5.71 11.49
CA PHE A 635 11.80 -4.47 11.84
C PHE A 635 13.18 -4.48 11.18
N LYS A 636 13.40 -3.56 10.24
CA LYS A 636 14.71 -3.31 9.64
C LYS A 636 15.41 -2.24 10.48
N VAL A 637 16.39 -2.68 11.24
CA VAL A 637 17.30 -1.80 12.00
C VAL A 637 18.45 -1.40 11.06
N ILE A 638 18.71 -0.10 10.95
CA ILE A 638 19.82 0.52 10.22
C ILE A 638 20.63 1.31 11.25
N VAL A 639 21.96 1.21 11.19
CA VAL A 639 22.86 1.71 12.23
C VAL A 639 24.07 2.38 11.59
N SER A 640 24.43 3.59 12.02
CA SER A 640 25.57 4.36 11.47
C SER A 640 26.22 5.31 12.48
N VAL A 641 27.52 5.59 12.33
CA VAL A 641 28.27 6.58 13.13
C VAL A 641 27.92 8.05 12.85
N ASP A 642 27.30 8.33 11.71
CA ASP A 642 26.71 9.63 11.37
C ASP A 642 25.18 9.50 11.29
N PRO A 643 24.42 10.57 11.63
CA PRO A 643 22.99 10.64 11.34
C PRO A 643 22.75 10.74 9.83
N LEU A 644 21.75 10.01 9.33
CA LEU A 644 21.30 10.03 7.93
C LEU A 644 20.66 11.39 7.59
N SER A 645 20.60 11.76 6.31
CA SER A 645 19.86 12.96 5.88
C SER A 645 18.34 12.77 6.01
N GLU A 646 17.59 13.87 6.13
CA GLU A 646 16.11 13.82 6.06
C GLU A 646 15.61 13.30 4.72
N SER A 647 16.34 13.54 3.60
CA SER A 647 15.92 12.97 2.32
C SER A 647 15.97 11.44 2.37
N THR A 648 17.04 10.87 2.91
CA THR A 648 17.16 9.42 3.16
C THR A 648 16.03 8.95 4.08
N LEU A 649 15.83 9.61 5.22
CA LEU A 649 14.77 9.23 6.17
C LEU A 649 13.35 9.38 5.60
N THR A 650 13.12 10.25 4.62
CA THR A 650 11.83 10.36 3.90
C THR A 650 11.71 9.26 2.84
N MET A 651 12.78 8.99 2.10
CA MET A 651 12.87 7.96 1.06
C MET A 651 12.76 6.51 1.59
N LEU A 652 12.94 6.31 2.89
CA LEU A 652 12.77 5.03 3.58
C LEU A 652 11.33 4.79 4.08
N GLU A 653 10.42 5.76 3.93
CA GLU A 653 9.02 5.61 4.32
C GLU A 653 8.12 5.30 3.12
N LEU A 654 7.11 4.47 3.36
CA LEU A 654 6.13 4.03 2.39
C LEU A 654 4.76 3.97 3.08
N ASP A 655 3.75 4.58 2.47
CA ASP A 655 2.37 4.51 2.95
C ASP A 655 1.81 3.07 2.90
N VAL A 656 0.70 2.85 3.61
CA VAL A 656 -0.01 1.56 3.60
C VAL A 656 -0.68 1.31 2.23
N LEU A 657 -0.44 0.14 1.63
CA LEU A 657 -1.22 -0.28 0.47
C LEU A 657 -2.63 -0.71 0.90
N PRO A 658 -3.70 -0.33 0.17
CA PRO A 658 -5.07 -0.65 0.57
C PRO A 658 -5.27 -2.15 0.81
N SER A 659 -5.72 -2.51 2.02
CA SER A 659 -5.95 -3.92 2.38
C SER A 659 -7.13 -4.55 1.59
N PRO A 660 -7.14 -5.89 1.42
CA PRO A 660 -8.28 -6.63 0.88
C PRO A 660 -9.59 -6.33 1.63
N HIS A 661 -10.73 -6.46 0.93
CA HIS A 661 -12.04 -6.09 1.45
C HIS A 661 -12.54 -7.02 2.58
N THR A 662 -13.16 -6.43 3.59
CA THR A 662 -13.74 -7.11 4.76
C THR A 662 -15.18 -6.69 5.00
N LEU A 663 -15.95 -7.56 5.65
CA LEU A 663 -17.42 -7.50 5.73
C LEU A 663 -18.03 -6.23 6.33
N ASP A 664 -17.29 -5.51 7.16
CA ASP A 664 -17.77 -4.36 7.94
C ASP A 664 -17.00 -3.06 7.58
N GLU A 665 -16.32 -3.02 6.42
CA GLU A 665 -15.71 -1.80 5.87
C GLU A 665 -16.78 -0.73 5.59
N LYS A 666 -16.54 0.49 6.09
CA LYS A 666 -17.35 1.65 5.71
C LYS A 666 -16.92 2.14 4.32
N PRO A 667 -17.85 2.43 3.40
CA PRO A 667 -17.51 3.15 2.19
C PRO A 667 -17.04 4.58 2.55
N ALA A 668 -15.84 4.94 2.08
CA ALA A 668 -15.16 6.22 2.33
C ALA A 668 -14.84 6.54 3.81
N SER A 669 -13.70 6.04 4.30
CA SER A 669 -12.90 6.71 5.32
C SER A 669 -11.42 6.36 5.16
N ASP A 670 -10.62 7.32 4.74
CA ASP A 670 -9.16 7.24 4.80
C ASP A 670 -8.65 7.44 6.26
N GLU A 671 -7.37 7.14 6.45
CA GLU A 671 -6.52 7.44 7.63
C GLU A 671 -6.63 6.61 8.94
N ASN A 672 -5.45 6.55 9.60
CA ASN A 672 -5.21 6.43 11.05
C ASN A 672 -5.53 5.11 11.80
N ARG A 673 -4.49 4.25 11.93
CA ARG A 673 -4.25 3.45 13.17
C ARG A 673 -3.06 4.03 13.94
N ALA A 674 -3.35 4.74 15.03
CA ALA A 674 -2.33 5.24 15.98
C ALA A 674 -1.65 4.11 16.78
N SER A 675 -0.46 4.38 17.31
CA SER A 675 0.58 3.38 17.61
C SER A 675 1.49 3.80 18.81
N ALA A 676 2.01 2.87 19.64
CA ALA A 676 2.65 3.16 20.95
C ALA A 676 3.53 1.99 21.53
N PHE A 677 4.52 2.12 22.48
CA PHE A 677 5.32 3.33 22.86
C PHE A 677 6.91 3.43 23.03
N ASP A 678 7.71 2.91 24.02
CA ASP A 678 9.25 2.92 24.21
C ASP A 678 9.66 2.91 25.74
N THR A 679 10.82 2.44 26.30
CA THR A 679 12.21 3.05 26.54
C THR A 679 13.09 2.05 27.43
N SER A 680 14.39 2.05 27.87
CA SER A 680 15.73 2.78 27.92
C SER A 680 16.78 1.92 28.79
N GLU A 681 18.13 1.98 29.02
CA GLU A 681 19.41 2.73 28.64
C GLU A 681 20.76 1.90 28.95
N ASP A 682 22.00 2.49 29.06
CA ASP A 682 23.43 2.09 29.53
C ASP A 682 24.21 0.75 29.11
N GLU A 683 25.58 0.52 28.94
CA GLU A 683 26.94 1.21 28.68
C GLU A 683 28.09 0.21 28.07
N GLU A 684 29.15 0.65 27.26
CA GLU A 684 30.44 -0.02 26.69
C GLU A 684 30.71 -0.42 25.13
N GLU A 685 31.97 -0.75 24.64
CA GLU A 685 32.77 -0.65 23.30
C GLU A 685 32.55 -1.44 21.90
N PHE A 686 32.53 -0.79 20.66
CA PHE A 686 32.70 -1.28 19.19
C PHE A 686 32.39 -0.27 17.92
N PRO A 687 32.06 -0.55 16.57
CA PRO A 687 32.33 0.35 15.36
C PRO A 687 31.20 0.86 14.30
N ASP A 688 31.57 1.20 13.01
CA ASP A 688 31.00 2.09 11.88
C ASP A 688 29.52 2.06 11.33
N TRP A 689 29.09 1.18 10.39
CA TRP A 689 27.68 1.11 9.87
C TRP A 689 27.22 -0.30 9.46
N SER A 690 25.97 -0.66 9.79
CA SER A 690 25.41 -2.01 9.61
C SER A 690 23.87 -2.00 9.56
N THR A 691 23.29 -3.18 9.36
CA THR A 691 21.84 -3.43 9.27
C THR A 691 21.47 -4.78 9.89
N GLN A 692 20.34 -4.87 10.58
CA GLN A 692 19.82 -6.10 11.15
C GLN A 692 18.31 -6.21 10.97
N THR A 693 17.77 -7.42 10.83
CA THR A 693 16.35 -7.65 10.53
C THR A 693 15.68 -8.48 11.61
N VAL A 694 14.81 -7.90 12.43
CA VAL A 694 13.89 -8.69 13.28
C VAL A 694 12.78 -9.22 12.38
N THR A 695 12.49 -10.52 12.46
CA THR A 695 11.33 -11.14 11.78
C THR A 695 10.40 -11.72 12.84
N LEU A 696 9.16 -11.26 12.88
CA LEU A 696 8.12 -11.75 13.79
C LEU A 696 7.08 -12.55 13.00
N ARG A 697 6.75 -13.74 13.50
CA ARG A 697 5.74 -14.62 12.94
C ARG A 697 4.53 -14.67 13.87
N ILE A 698 3.36 -14.28 13.39
CA ILE A 698 2.14 -14.13 14.21
C ILE A 698 1.10 -15.16 13.74
N PRO A 699 0.96 -16.33 14.40
CA PRO A 699 -0.04 -17.33 14.03
C PRO A 699 -1.47 -16.80 14.22
N ASN A 700 -2.37 -17.12 13.28
CA ASN A 700 -3.79 -16.82 13.41
C ASN A 700 -4.46 -17.86 14.35
N PRO A 701 -4.94 -17.48 15.55
CA PRO A 701 -5.59 -18.40 16.48
C PRO A 701 -6.96 -18.90 16.00
N LEU A 702 -7.50 -18.28 14.94
CA LEU A 702 -8.75 -18.64 14.27
C LEU A 702 -8.50 -19.23 12.87
N TYR A 703 -7.28 -19.70 12.55
CA TYR A 703 -7.05 -20.43 11.30
C TYR A 703 -7.94 -21.68 11.22
N ASN A 704 -8.56 -21.87 10.06
CA ASN A 704 -9.62 -22.86 9.80
C ASN A 704 -10.86 -22.77 10.72
N LYS A 705 -11.01 -21.73 11.56
CA LYS A 705 -12.23 -21.47 12.31
C LYS A 705 -13.12 -20.46 11.57
N VAL A 706 -14.36 -20.81 11.30
CA VAL A 706 -15.27 -19.97 10.49
C VAL A 706 -16.67 -19.88 11.09
N ASP A 707 -17.21 -18.66 11.16
CA ASP A 707 -18.60 -18.43 11.52
C ASP A 707 -19.51 -18.47 10.28
N LEU A 708 -20.63 -19.19 10.37
CA LEU A 708 -21.55 -19.37 9.25
C LEU A 708 -22.26 -18.08 8.82
N SER A 709 -22.53 -17.18 9.77
CA SER A 709 -23.23 -15.92 9.48
C SER A 709 -22.32 -14.95 8.72
N GLU A 710 -21.04 -14.88 9.11
CA GLU A 710 -20.02 -14.14 8.38
C GLU A 710 -19.76 -14.76 7.00
N LEU A 711 -19.57 -16.08 6.93
CA LEU A 711 -19.32 -16.76 5.66
C LEU A 711 -20.48 -16.56 4.68
N ASN A 712 -21.73 -16.64 5.14
CA ASN A 712 -22.89 -16.33 4.30
C ASN A 712 -22.83 -14.87 3.79
N ARG A 713 -22.51 -13.89 4.64
CA ARG A 713 -22.33 -12.48 4.24
C ARG A 713 -21.20 -12.26 3.21
N MET A 714 -20.14 -13.09 3.21
CA MET A 714 -19.06 -13.01 2.19
C MET A 714 -19.52 -13.44 0.79
N LEU A 715 -20.62 -14.18 0.72
CA LEU A 715 -21.12 -14.88 -0.46
C LEU A 715 -22.43 -14.28 -0.99
N GLU A 716 -23.16 -13.57 -0.12
CA GLU A 716 -24.33 -12.75 -0.48
C GLU A 716 -23.94 -11.49 -1.28
N PRO A 717 -24.80 -11.03 -2.21
CA PRO A 717 -24.57 -9.79 -2.94
C PRO A 717 -24.51 -8.56 -2.01
N VAL A 718 -23.64 -7.61 -2.33
CA VAL A 718 -23.65 -6.28 -1.73
C VAL A 718 -24.54 -5.34 -2.55
N VAL A 719 -25.04 -4.26 -1.92
CA VAL A 719 -25.79 -3.22 -2.62
C VAL A 719 -24.95 -1.95 -2.68
N VAL A 720 -24.52 -1.56 -3.89
CA VAL A 720 -23.75 -0.34 -4.15
C VAL A 720 -24.65 0.60 -4.95
N ASP A 721 -24.87 1.82 -4.45
CA ASP A 721 -25.73 2.84 -5.07
C ASP A 721 -27.14 2.35 -5.50
N GLY A 722 -27.69 1.38 -4.74
CA GLY A 722 -29.00 0.76 -5.01
C GLY A 722 -28.97 -0.37 -6.06
N VAL A 723 -27.81 -0.68 -6.64
CA VAL A 723 -27.59 -1.80 -7.56
C VAL A 723 -27.05 -3.01 -6.79
N SER A 724 -27.57 -4.20 -7.07
CA SER A 724 -27.02 -5.45 -6.54
C SER A 724 -25.77 -5.87 -7.31
N GLU A 725 -24.68 -6.02 -6.58
CA GLU A 725 -23.33 -6.30 -7.06
C GLU A 725 -22.79 -7.57 -6.38
N ALA A 726 -22.02 -8.38 -7.10
CA ALA A 726 -21.42 -9.58 -6.54
C ALA A 726 -20.30 -9.20 -5.56
N ASN A 727 -20.39 -9.65 -4.30
CA ASN A 727 -19.44 -9.30 -3.24
C ASN A 727 -17.98 -9.58 -3.65
N PRO A 728 -17.04 -8.62 -3.49
CA PRO A 728 -15.63 -8.83 -3.86
C PRO A 728 -14.95 -9.94 -3.06
N MET A 729 -15.48 -10.34 -1.90
CA MET A 729 -14.95 -11.45 -1.09
C MET A 729 -15.35 -12.83 -1.63
N ALA A 730 -16.43 -12.93 -2.42
CA ALA A 730 -17.07 -14.20 -2.74
C ALA A 730 -16.13 -15.18 -3.48
N ASP A 731 -15.42 -14.69 -4.50
CA ASP A 731 -14.45 -15.50 -5.28
C ASP A 731 -13.36 -16.15 -4.40
N PHE A 732 -12.93 -15.44 -3.36
CA PHE A 732 -11.90 -15.89 -2.42
C PHE A 732 -12.48 -16.82 -1.36
N ALA A 733 -13.63 -16.47 -0.77
CA ALA A 733 -14.31 -17.30 0.22
C ALA A 733 -14.68 -18.70 -0.35
N LEU A 734 -15.01 -18.79 -1.65
CA LEU A 734 -15.17 -20.06 -2.36
C LEU A 734 -13.90 -20.92 -2.29
N GLY A 735 -12.74 -20.41 -2.71
CA GLY A 735 -11.48 -21.15 -2.72
C GLY A 735 -10.90 -21.43 -1.33
N LEU A 736 -11.13 -20.54 -0.36
CA LEU A 736 -10.68 -20.70 1.02
C LEU A 736 -11.44 -21.76 1.79
N TYR A 737 -12.77 -21.79 1.68
CA TYR A 737 -13.62 -22.55 2.60
C TYR A 737 -14.33 -23.78 1.98
N PHE A 738 -14.43 -23.87 0.65
CA PHE A 738 -15.21 -24.93 -0.02
C PHE A 738 -14.36 -25.85 -0.91
N ARG A 739 -14.94 -27.00 -1.28
CA ARG A 739 -14.44 -27.93 -2.31
C ARG A 739 -15.62 -28.51 -3.11
N PRO A 740 -15.45 -28.96 -4.37
CA PRO A 740 -16.51 -29.62 -5.12
C PRO A 740 -16.94 -30.92 -4.41
N ASP A 741 -18.25 -31.13 -4.30
CA ASP A 741 -18.79 -32.44 -3.94
C ASP A 741 -18.92 -33.28 -5.23
N PRO A 742 -18.17 -34.39 -5.39
CA PRO A 742 -18.19 -35.18 -6.61
C PRO A 742 -19.48 -36.00 -6.81
N ILE A 743 -20.42 -35.95 -5.87
CA ILE A 743 -21.67 -36.73 -5.94
C ILE A 743 -22.76 -35.95 -6.68
N ASP A 744 -22.90 -34.65 -6.43
CA ASP A 744 -23.96 -33.82 -7.00
C ASP A 744 -23.47 -32.50 -7.62
N ALA A 745 -22.15 -32.32 -7.74
CA ALA A 745 -21.50 -31.11 -8.27
C ALA A 745 -21.86 -29.82 -7.50
N THR A 746 -22.28 -29.92 -6.24
CA THR A 746 -22.40 -28.78 -5.34
C THR A 746 -21.05 -28.45 -4.69
N LEU A 747 -21.04 -27.50 -3.75
CA LEU A 747 -19.87 -27.17 -2.96
C LEU A 747 -20.09 -27.59 -1.50
N ALA A 748 -19.22 -28.46 -1.01
CA ALA A 748 -19.13 -28.81 0.39
C ALA A 748 -18.14 -27.87 1.09
N LEU A 749 -18.41 -27.54 2.36
CA LEU A 749 -17.37 -26.96 3.22
C LEU A 749 -16.23 -27.96 3.39
N ARG A 750 -15.01 -27.43 3.45
CA ARG A 750 -13.79 -28.21 3.69
C ARG A 750 -13.88 -29.02 4.98
N GLU A 751 -13.52 -30.30 4.87
CA GLU A 751 -13.55 -31.27 5.99
C GLU A 751 -12.56 -30.92 7.12
N ASP A 752 -11.62 -29.99 6.89
CA ASP A 752 -10.62 -29.51 7.86
C ASP A 752 -10.98 -28.18 8.57
N LEU A 753 -12.24 -27.72 8.49
CA LEU A 753 -12.74 -26.51 9.16
C LEU A 753 -13.45 -26.80 10.48
N GLU A 754 -13.22 -25.93 11.47
CA GLU A 754 -14.02 -25.84 12.70
C GLU A 754 -15.08 -24.75 12.52
N VAL A 755 -16.35 -25.10 12.67
CA VAL A 755 -17.48 -24.20 12.34
C VAL A 755 -18.16 -23.69 13.61
N THR A 756 -18.31 -22.37 13.72
CA THR A 756 -18.90 -21.66 14.87
C THR A 756 -20.23 -20.97 14.53
N GLY A 757 -20.91 -20.46 15.56
CA GLY A 757 -22.24 -19.84 15.48
C GLY A 757 -23.34 -20.73 16.08
N GLU A 758 -24.41 -20.13 16.61
CA GLU A 758 -25.44 -20.86 17.39
C GLU A 758 -26.43 -21.66 16.51
N GLU A 759 -26.70 -21.24 15.26
CA GLU A 759 -27.76 -21.82 14.42
C GLU A 759 -27.27 -22.93 13.46
N GLN A 760 -26.51 -23.89 13.97
CA GLN A 760 -25.83 -24.95 13.18
C GLN A 760 -26.74 -26.00 12.47
N ARG A 761 -27.98 -25.67 12.10
CA ARG A 761 -28.86 -26.53 11.30
C ARG A 761 -29.73 -25.84 10.25
N GLY A 762 -30.15 -24.59 10.47
CA GLY A 762 -30.87 -23.82 9.45
C GLY A 762 -29.92 -23.34 8.37
N LEU A 763 -29.02 -22.42 8.78
CA LEU A 763 -28.04 -21.76 7.92
C LEU A 763 -27.16 -22.73 7.11
N TRP A 764 -26.91 -23.96 7.56
CA TRP A 764 -26.19 -24.97 6.76
C TRP A 764 -26.93 -25.41 5.50
N GLY A 765 -28.26 -25.54 5.56
CA GLY A 765 -29.08 -25.88 4.40
C GLY A 765 -29.20 -24.71 3.43
N ASP A 766 -29.39 -23.51 3.98
CA ASP A 766 -29.49 -22.27 3.22
C ASP A 766 -28.15 -21.93 2.53
N LEU A 767 -27.03 -22.03 3.24
CA LEU A 767 -25.68 -21.81 2.71
C LEU A 767 -25.35 -22.79 1.58
N LYS A 768 -25.63 -24.10 1.74
CA LYS A 768 -25.44 -25.07 0.65
C LYS A 768 -26.23 -24.70 -0.61
N THR A 769 -27.47 -24.24 -0.43
CA THR A 769 -28.38 -23.86 -1.53
C THR A 769 -27.97 -22.54 -2.19
N LEU A 770 -27.46 -21.58 -1.41
CA LEU A 770 -26.95 -20.30 -1.90
C LEU A 770 -25.65 -20.49 -2.69
N VAL A 771 -24.76 -21.36 -2.20
CA VAL A 771 -23.43 -21.56 -2.77
C VAL A 771 -23.47 -22.28 -4.14
N SER A 772 -24.33 -23.29 -4.33
CA SER A 772 -24.44 -23.98 -5.63
C SER A 772 -25.05 -23.09 -6.72
N ASP A 773 -26.22 -22.51 -6.45
CA ASP A 773 -27.08 -21.97 -7.51
C ASP A 773 -26.88 -20.46 -7.73
N GLN A 774 -26.48 -19.71 -6.70
CA GLN A 774 -26.55 -18.25 -6.68
C GLN A 774 -25.19 -17.55 -6.83
N ILE A 775 -24.09 -18.18 -6.42
CA ILE A 775 -22.74 -17.58 -6.53
C ILE A 775 -22.16 -17.78 -7.93
N ALA A 776 -22.21 -19.00 -8.48
CA ALA A 776 -21.77 -19.28 -9.85
C ALA A 776 -22.51 -18.40 -10.88
N TYR A 777 -23.80 -18.16 -10.64
CA TYR A 777 -24.62 -17.20 -11.38
C TYR A 777 -24.10 -15.75 -11.27
N GLN A 778 -23.80 -15.27 -10.06
CA GLN A 778 -23.31 -13.90 -9.83
C GLN A 778 -21.93 -13.67 -10.45
N VAL A 779 -20.98 -14.56 -10.19
CA VAL A 779 -19.59 -14.48 -10.62
C VAL A 779 -19.49 -14.45 -12.15
N ARG A 780 -20.13 -15.40 -12.84
CA ARG A 780 -20.18 -15.43 -14.31
C ARG A 780 -20.91 -14.22 -14.89
N ASN A 781 -21.93 -13.70 -14.20
CA ASN A 781 -22.63 -12.49 -14.66
C ASN A 781 -21.88 -11.17 -14.35
N ARG A 782 -20.87 -11.15 -13.47
CA ARG A 782 -19.88 -10.04 -13.37
C ARG A 782 -19.08 -9.95 -14.68
N GLN A 783 -18.59 -11.09 -15.18
CA GLN A 783 -17.92 -11.17 -16.49
C GLN A 783 -18.85 -10.79 -17.65
N TYR A 784 -20.13 -11.17 -17.60
CA TYR A 784 -21.13 -10.72 -18.59
C TYR A 784 -21.28 -9.18 -18.62
N LYS A 785 -21.43 -8.53 -17.45
CA LYS A 785 -21.52 -7.05 -17.35
C LYS A 785 -20.32 -6.39 -18.03
N GLN A 786 -19.11 -6.86 -17.75
CA GLN A 786 -17.88 -6.32 -18.37
C GLN A 786 -17.81 -6.60 -19.88
N ASN A 787 -18.09 -7.84 -20.32
CA ASN A 787 -18.07 -8.19 -21.75
C ASN A 787 -19.12 -7.40 -22.56
N LEU A 788 -20.24 -7.00 -21.95
CA LEU A 788 -21.25 -6.16 -22.57
C LEU A 788 -20.78 -4.71 -22.81
N LEU A 789 -19.97 -4.16 -21.90
CA LEU A 789 -19.35 -2.84 -22.02
C LEU A 789 -18.18 -2.85 -23.01
N LYS A 790 -17.25 -3.81 -22.84
CA LYS A 790 -16.03 -3.93 -23.66
C LYS A 790 -16.30 -4.36 -25.10
N TYR A 791 -17.29 -5.23 -25.31
CA TYR A 791 -17.54 -5.88 -26.59
C TYR A 791 -19.03 -5.81 -26.98
N PRO A 792 -19.58 -4.61 -27.24
CA PRO A 792 -21.02 -4.42 -27.51
C PRO A 792 -21.53 -5.22 -28.72
N ASP A 793 -20.65 -5.49 -29.70
CA ASP A 793 -20.92 -6.23 -30.94
C ASP A 793 -20.71 -7.76 -30.84
N ARG A 794 -20.10 -8.27 -29.76
CA ARG A 794 -19.96 -9.74 -29.58
C ARG A 794 -21.36 -10.38 -29.53
N VAL A 795 -21.49 -11.56 -30.13
CA VAL A 795 -22.78 -12.28 -30.15
C VAL A 795 -23.21 -12.59 -28.72
N ARG A 796 -24.39 -12.10 -28.34
CA ARG A 796 -24.98 -12.33 -27.02
C ARG A 796 -25.61 -13.71 -26.96
N LEU A 797 -25.17 -14.52 -26.00
CA LEU A 797 -25.74 -15.83 -25.68
C LEU A 797 -26.39 -15.77 -24.30
N VAL A 798 -27.44 -16.54 -24.06
CA VAL A 798 -27.86 -16.92 -22.70
C VAL A 798 -27.58 -18.41 -22.54
N ALA A 799 -26.92 -18.81 -21.46
CA ALA A 799 -26.70 -20.20 -21.12
C ALA A 799 -27.52 -20.58 -19.88
N GLY A 800 -28.18 -21.74 -19.94
CA GLY A 800 -28.87 -22.34 -18.82
C GLY A 800 -28.73 -23.86 -18.89
N GLY A 801 -28.39 -24.49 -17.77
CA GLY A 801 -28.11 -25.92 -17.78
C GLY A 801 -27.76 -26.46 -16.40
N ASP A 802 -27.48 -27.76 -16.39
CA ASP A 802 -26.97 -28.51 -15.25
C ASP A 802 -25.45 -28.28 -15.05
N SER A 803 -24.81 -29.16 -14.29
CA SER A 803 -23.39 -29.14 -13.94
C SER A 803 -22.42 -29.14 -15.14
N TRP A 804 -22.84 -29.45 -16.37
CA TRP A 804 -21.96 -29.28 -17.55
C TRP A 804 -21.85 -27.80 -18.00
N PHE A 805 -22.76 -26.94 -17.58
CA PHE A 805 -22.76 -25.48 -17.78
C PHE A 805 -22.58 -24.68 -16.47
N GLN A 806 -22.63 -25.37 -15.33
CA GLN A 806 -22.61 -24.78 -14.00
C GLN A 806 -21.77 -25.61 -13.01
N TYR A 807 -20.56 -26.04 -13.42
CA TYR A 807 -19.64 -26.72 -12.50
C TYR A 807 -18.95 -25.71 -11.58
N PRO A 808 -18.79 -25.98 -10.28
CA PRO A 808 -18.07 -25.10 -9.36
C PRO A 808 -16.56 -25.37 -9.37
N LEU A 809 -15.76 -24.31 -9.27
CA LEU A 809 -14.28 -24.33 -9.16
C LEU A 809 -13.49 -24.93 -10.35
N LEU A 810 -14.13 -25.48 -11.39
CA LEU A 810 -13.52 -25.80 -12.70
C LEU A 810 -13.94 -24.79 -13.77
N SER A 811 -13.21 -24.71 -14.89
CA SER A 811 -13.64 -23.97 -16.08
C SER A 811 -14.58 -24.83 -16.92
N ASP A 812 -15.88 -24.52 -16.91
CA ASP A 812 -16.87 -25.30 -17.67
C ASP A 812 -17.12 -24.76 -19.10
N ILE A 813 -18.07 -25.36 -19.81
CA ILE A 813 -18.40 -25.00 -21.21
C ILE A 813 -18.71 -23.50 -21.35
N VAL A 814 -19.40 -22.92 -20.36
CA VAL A 814 -19.82 -21.52 -20.38
C VAL A 814 -18.64 -20.58 -20.15
N ASP A 815 -17.72 -20.92 -19.25
CA ASP A 815 -16.52 -20.13 -18.98
C ASP A 815 -15.61 -20.04 -20.22
N TYR A 816 -15.45 -21.15 -20.94
CA TYR A 816 -14.70 -21.16 -22.21
C TYR A 816 -15.42 -20.38 -23.32
N LEU A 817 -16.75 -20.43 -23.39
CA LEU A 817 -17.51 -19.65 -24.38
C LEU A 817 -17.54 -18.15 -24.05
N ALA A 818 -17.49 -17.76 -22.78
CA ALA A 818 -17.42 -16.37 -22.34
C ALA A 818 -16.13 -15.66 -22.78
N ARG A 819 -15.05 -16.40 -23.08
CA ARG A 819 -13.82 -15.86 -23.67
C ARG A 819 -14.00 -15.36 -25.11
N VAL A 820 -15.02 -15.85 -25.84
CA VAL A 820 -15.27 -15.53 -27.27
C VAL A 820 -16.58 -14.78 -27.49
N TYR A 821 -17.59 -15.01 -26.64
CA TYR A 821 -18.95 -14.49 -26.76
C TYR A 821 -19.38 -13.73 -25.50
N THR A 822 -20.41 -12.91 -25.60
CA THR A 822 -20.97 -12.20 -24.44
C THR A 822 -22.09 -13.06 -23.84
N VAL A 823 -21.72 -13.97 -22.94
CA VAL A 823 -22.61 -15.01 -22.40
C VAL A 823 -23.17 -14.59 -21.04
N ASN A 824 -24.49 -14.61 -20.90
CA ASN A 824 -25.20 -14.43 -19.63
C ASN A 824 -25.67 -15.78 -19.08
N CYS A 825 -25.53 -16.02 -17.78
CA CYS A 825 -25.99 -17.25 -17.14
C CYS A 825 -27.38 -17.06 -16.54
N THR A 826 -28.33 -17.97 -16.79
CA THR A 826 -29.59 -18.02 -16.03
C THR A 826 -29.35 -18.55 -14.62
N SER A 827 -30.10 -18.07 -13.62
CA SER A 827 -30.12 -18.70 -12.29
C SER A 827 -30.47 -20.19 -12.39
N ALA A 828 -29.81 -21.03 -11.60
CA ALA A 828 -29.55 -22.44 -11.91
C ALA A 828 -30.73 -23.37 -12.23
N VAL A 829 -30.41 -24.44 -12.98
CA VAL A 829 -31.25 -25.63 -13.15
C VAL A 829 -31.13 -26.51 -11.90
N GLY A 830 -31.86 -26.16 -10.84
CA GLY A 830 -31.86 -26.95 -9.60
C GLY A 830 -32.39 -28.38 -9.80
N LYS A 831 -31.48 -29.36 -9.84
CA LYS A 831 -31.61 -30.85 -9.96
C LYS A 831 -32.51 -31.45 -11.06
N SER A 832 -33.48 -30.73 -11.63
CA SER A 832 -34.37 -31.22 -12.67
C SER A 832 -34.80 -30.12 -13.65
N LEU A 833 -34.76 -30.47 -14.94
CA LEU A 833 -35.32 -29.71 -16.06
C LEU A 833 -36.77 -29.27 -15.81
N LYS A 834 -37.58 -30.11 -15.15
CA LYS A 834 -38.97 -29.83 -14.81
C LYS A 834 -39.08 -28.63 -13.86
N ASN A 835 -38.25 -28.59 -12.81
CA ASN A 835 -38.18 -27.46 -11.88
C ASN A 835 -37.77 -26.16 -12.59
N TYR A 836 -36.90 -26.25 -13.60
CA TYR A 836 -36.47 -25.10 -14.41
C TYR A 836 -37.59 -24.57 -15.31
N ILE A 837 -38.34 -25.47 -15.95
CA ILE A 837 -39.57 -25.13 -16.71
C ILE A 837 -40.59 -24.46 -15.80
N GLU A 838 -40.84 -25.02 -14.61
CA GLU A 838 -41.83 -24.50 -13.65
C GLU A 838 -41.41 -23.15 -13.05
N LYS A 839 -40.11 -22.94 -12.74
CA LYS A 839 -39.58 -21.65 -12.30
C LYS A 839 -39.59 -20.57 -13.39
N SER A 840 -39.50 -20.95 -14.68
CA SER A 840 -39.59 -20.07 -15.88
C SER A 840 -38.65 -18.84 -15.97
N LYS A 841 -37.81 -18.55 -14.97
CA LYS A 841 -36.87 -17.40 -14.94
C LYS A 841 -36.01 -17.24 -16.19
N PHE A 842 -35.67 -18.33 -16.88
CA PHE A 842 -34.92 -18.28 -18.14
C PHE A 842 -35.63 -17.48 -19.24
N LEU A 843 -36.96 -17.44 -19.26
CA LEU A 843 -37.75 -16.60 -20.18
C LEU A 843 -37.60 -15.11 -19.88
N GLU A 844 -37.44 -14.75 -18.58
CA GLU A 844 -37.15 -13.38 -18.15
C GLU A 844 -35.74 -12.98 -18.58
N THR A 845 -34.74 -13.84 -18.36
CA THR A 845 -33.36 -13.62 -18.82
C THR A 845 -33.28 -13.50 -20.34
N ILE A 846 -33.97 -14.36 -21.10
CA ILE A 846 -34.06 -14.28 -22.56
C ILE A 846 -34.70 -12.95 -23.01
N ALA A 847 -35.73 -12.46 -22.31
CA ALA A 847 -36.34 -11.17 -22.64
C ALA A 847 -35.38 -9.99 -22.36
N GLN A 848 -34.75 -9.97 -21.18
CA GLN A 848 -33.84 -8.91 -20.74
C GLN A 848 -32.56 -8.83 -21.59
N VAL A 849 -31.89 -9.96 -21.81
CA VAL A 849 -30.63 -10.03 -22.58
C VAL A 849 -30.88 -9.92 -24.09
N SER A 850 -32.06 -10.36 -24.55
CA SER A 850 -32.40 -10.52 -25.98
C SER A 850 -31.29 -11.23 -26.76
N PRO A 851 -30.90 -12.45 -26.37
CA PRO A 851 -29.78 -13.18 -26.96
C PRO A 851 -30.09 -13.62 -28.39
N ARG A 852 -29.02 -13.97 -29.12
CA ARG A 852 -29.14 -14.59 -30.43
C ARG A 852 -29.30 -16.11 -30.33
N TYR A 853 -28.58 -16.71 -29.38
CA TYR A 853 -28.64 -18.14 -29.09
C TYR A 853 -28.95 -18.37 -27.60
N PHE A 854 -29.80 -19.35 -27.32
CA PHE A 854 -29.98 -19.90 -25.98
C PHE A 854 -29.31 -21.27 -25.93
N LEU A 855 -28.27 -21.42 -25.11
CA LEU A 855 -27.60 -22.69 -24.91
C LEU A 855 -28.34 -23.47 -23.82
N LEU A 856 -28.60 -24.76 -24.05
CA LEU A 856 -29.26 -25.63 -23.09
C LEU A 856 -28.46 -26.91 -22.83
N SER A 857 -28.12 -27.13 -21.56
CA SER A 857 -27.78 -28.45 -21.02
C SER A 857 -28.90 -28.97 -20.12
N GLY A 858 -29.00 -30.27 -19.92
CA GLY A 858 -30.00 -30.83 -19.02
C GLY A 858 -30.42 -32.26 -19.34
N GLY A 859 -31.04 -32.91 -18.36
CA GLY A 859 -31.59 -34.25 -18.49
C GLY A 859 -30.77 -35.33 -17.80
N GLY A 860 -29.44 -35.15 -17.68
CA GLY A 860 -28.51 -36.12 -17.11
C GLY A 860 -28.92 -36.62 -15.72
N THR A 861 -29.33 -35.73 -14.83
CA THR A 861 -29.80 -36.08 -13.47
C THR A 861 -31.06 -36.96 -13.45
N HIS A 862 -31.90 -36.95 -14.50
CA HIS A 862 -33.05 -37.88 -14.61
C HIS A 862 -32.66 -39.27 -15.13
N VAL A 863 -31.44 -39.44 -15.63
CA VAL A 863 -30.95 -40.74 -16.13
C VAL A 863 -29.91 -41.33 -15.18
N PHE A 864 -29.12 -40.47 -14.54
CA PHE A 864 -27.92 -40.82 -13.78
C PHE A 864 -27.89 -40.24 -12.35
N GLY A 865 -28.96 -39.56 -11.91
CA GLY A 865 -29.09 -39.04 -10.54
C GLY A 865 -29.67 -40.06 -9.55
N GLU A 866 -30.43 -39.57 -8.56
CA GLU A 866 -30.92 -40.35 -7.41
C GLU A 866 -31.76 -41.58 -7.81
N ASP A 867 -32.47 -41.53 -8.95
CA ASP A 867 -33.26 -42.64 -9.49
C ASP A 867 -32.44 -43.68 -10.31
N PHE A 868 -31.17 -43.43 -10.65
CA PHE A 868 -30.32 -44.34 -11.44
C PHE A 868 -30.34 -45.81 -10.95
N PRO A 869 -30.29 -46.11 -9.63
CA PRO A 869 -30.39 -47.49 -9.17
C PRO A 869 -31.71 -48.16 -9.54
N THR A 870 -32.82 -47.42 -9.65
CA THR A 870 -34.15 -47.98 -9.98
C THR A 870 -34.17 -48.58 -11.39
N TYR A 871 -33.44 -47.98 -12.33
CA TYR A 871 -33.34 -48.38 -13.72
C TYR A 871 -32.60 -49.71 -13.94
N ILE A 872 -31.92 -50.25 -12.92
CA ILE A 872 -31.10 -51.46 -13.05
C ILE A 872 -31.79 -52.67 -12.38
N ARG A 873 -32.16 -53.67 -13.18
CA ARG A 873 -32.80 -54.93 -12.74
C ARG A 873 -31.88 -55.67 -11.76
N ALA A 874 -32.38 -55.92 -10.54
CA ALA A 874 -31.67 -56.74 -9.54
C ALA A 874 -31.56 -58.23 -9.91
N THR A 875 -32.32 -58.70 -10.92
CA THR A 875 -32.28 -60.06 -11.45
C THR A 875 -32.25 -60.01 -12.98
N ARG A 876 -31.27 -60.69 -13.59
CA ARG A 876 -30.99 -60.60 -15.04
C ARG A 876 -32.09 -61.25 -15.88
N GLU A 877 -32.59 -60.55 -16.90
CA GLU A 877 -33.61 -61.09 -17.79
C GLU A 877 -32.98 -61.87 -18.97
N GLY A 878 -32.93 -63.20 -18.84
CA GLY A 878 -32.21 -64.09 -19.76
C GLY A 878 -32.73 -64.15 -21.20
N SER A 879 -33.93 -63.65 -21.48
CA SER A 879 -34.53 -63.50 -22.80
C SER A 879 -33.95 -62.34 -23.62
N LEU A 880 -33.28 -61.38 -22.98
CA LEU A 880 -32.84 -60.14 -23.61
C LEU A 880 -31.31 -60.11 -23.89
N PRO A 881 -30.87 -59.40 -24.94
CA PRO A 881 -29.45 -59.15 -25.18
C PRO A 881 -28.80 -58.30 -24.08
N ILE A 882 -27.46 -58.27 -24.05
CA ILE A 882 -26.70 -57.24 -23.34
C ILE A 882 -26.72 -55.97 -24.21
N PRO A 883 -26.95 -54.78 -23.64
CA PRO A 883 -27.16 -54.50 -22.22
C PRO A 883 -28.64 -54.49 -21.77
N GLN A 884 -29.61 -54.63 -22.67
CA GLN A 884 -31.05 -54.47 -22.37
C GLN A 884 -31.56 -55.35 -21.22
N ARG A 885 -31.00 -56.56 -21.03
CA ARG A 885 -31.32 -57.47 -19.92
C ARG A 885 -31.10 -56.91 -18.51
N TYR A 886 -30.38 -55.79 -18.39
CA TYR A 886 -30.10 -55.10 -17.14
C TYR A 886 -31.02 -53.91 -16.89
N LEU A 887 -31.77 -53.42 -17.88
CA LEU A 887 -32.57 -52.19 -17.77
C LEU A 887 -34.04 -52.47 -17.49
N THR A 888 -34.63 -51.75 -16.54
CA THR A 888 -36.06 -51.83 -16.22
C THR A 888 -36.91 -50.98 -17.19
N ASP A 889 -38.24 -51.09 -17.08
CA ASP A 889 -39.18 -50.38 -17.96
C ASP A 889 -39.33 -48.90 -17.53
N GLU A 890 -39.04 -48.60 -16.25
CA GLU A 890 -38.95 -47.25 -15.69
C GLU A 890 -37.89 -46.40 -16.40
N PHE A 891 -36.77 -46.99 -16.87
CA PHE A 891 -35.77 -46.27 -17.66
C PHE A 891 -36.34 -45.72 -18.96
N THR A 892 -37.13 -46.54 -19.68
CA THR A 892 -37.80 -46.10 -20.92
C THR A 892 -38.85 -45.06 -20.62
N THR A 893 -39.59 -45.23 -19.52
CA THR A 893 -40.61 -44.28 -19.05
C THR A 893 -40.00 -42.91 -18.73
N ALA A 894 -38.88 -42.87 -17.99
CA ALA A 894 -38.16 -41.64 -17.65
C ALA A 894 -37.65 -40.90 -18.91
N LEU A 895 -37.11 -41.61 -19.89
CA LEU A 895 -36.71 -41.03 -21.18
C LEU A 895 -37.89 -40.47 -21.97
N ASP A 896 -39.04 -41.16 -21.97
CA ASP A 896 -40.23 -40.72 -22.66
C ASP A 896 -40.92 -39.54 -21.95
N GLU A 897 -40.80 -39.38 -20.63
CA GLU A 897 -41.23 -38.17 -19.91
C GLU A 897 -40.28 -36.99 -20.17
N LEU A 898 -38.97 -37.23 -20.13
CA LEU A 898 -37.94 -36.24 -20.42
C LEU A 898 -38.05 -35.68 -21.84
N GLU A 899 -38.43 -36.50 -22.84
CA GLU A 899 -38.71 -36.01 -24.20
C GLU A 899 -39.87 -34.99 -24.21
N LYS A 900 -40.92 -35.21 -23.42
CA LYS A 900 -42.08 -34.30 -23.33
C LYS A 900 -41.71 -32.98 -22.66
N ASP A 901 -40.87 -32.99 -21.62
CA ASP A 901 -40.42 -31.76 -20.97
C ASP A 901 -39.48 -30.94 -21.86
N PHE A 902 -38.59 -31.58 -22.64
CA PHE A 902 -37.83 -30.88 -23.69
C PHE A 902 -38.74 -30.24 -24.74
N GLN A 903 -39.72 -30.99 -25.28
CA GLN A 903 -40.71 -30.45 -26.22
C GLN A 903 -41.48 -29.25 -25.61
N ARG A 904 -41.86 -29.33 -24.32
CA ARG A 904 -42.52 -28.25 -23.57
C ARG A 904 -41.63 -27.01 -23.46
N LEU A 905 -40.34 -27.18 -23.12
CA LEU A 905 -39.37 -26.09 -23.02
C LEU A 905 -39.15 -25.40 -24.37
N PHE A 906 -38.88 -26.16 -25.43
CA PHE A 906 -38.68 -25.60 -26.78
C PHE A 906 -39.91 -24.83 -27.27
N ARG A 907 -41.12 -25.35 -27.00
CA ARG A 907 -42.38 -24.66 -27.27
C ARG A 907 -42.51 -23.34 -26.52
N LEU A 908 -42.14 -23.28 -25.24
CA LEU A 908 -42.18 -22.05 -24.44
C LEU A 908 -41.22 -20.98 -24.99
N ILE A 909 -39.97 -21.35 -25.32
CA ILE A 909 -39.00 -20.41 -25.91
C ILE A 909 -39.49 -19.92 -27.29
N ARG A 910 -39.99 -20.82 -28.15
CA ARG A 910 -40.52 -20.45 -29.49
C ARG A 910 -41.72 -19.51 -29.39
N LEU A 911 -42.59 -19.69 -28.39
CA LEU A 911 -43.74 -18.80 -28.16
C LEU A 911 -43.31 -17.42 -27.62
N GLN A 912 -42.33 -17.36 -26.73
CA GLN A 912 -41.86 -16.10 -26.13
C GLN A 912 -40.98 -15.29 -27.08
N ASN A 913 -40.06 -15.94 -27.81
CA ASN A 913 -39.16 -15.28 -28.76
C ASN A 913 -38.68 -16.23 -29.87
N ALA A 914 -39.49 -16.37 -30.93
CA ALA A 914 -39.19 -17.18 -32.11
C ALA A 914 -37.92 -16.77 -32.91
N ARG A 915 -37.22 -15.70 -32.54
CA ARG A 915 -35.93 -15.30 -33.14
C ARG A 915 -34.72 -15.92 -32.44
N VAL A 916 -34.89 -16.50 -31.25
CA VAL A 916 -33.83 -17.17 -30.49
C VAL A 916 -33.61 -18.57 -31.07
N GLN A 917 -32.36 -18.87 -31.39
CA GLN A 917 -31.92 -20.21 -31.79
C GLN A 917 -31.47 -20.98 -30.56
N VAL A 918 -32.14 -22.09 -30.25
CA VAL A 918 -31.77 -22.95 -29.12
C VAL A 918 -30.69 -23.94 -29.56
N LEU A 919 -29.56 -23.97 -28.86
CA LEU A 919 -28.49 -24.93 -29.09
C LEU A 919 -28.42 -25.91 -27.91
N VAL A 920 -29.06 -27.06 -28.07
CA VAL A 920 -29.17 -28.09 -27.02
C VAL A 920 -28.20 -29.24 -27.31
N HIS A 921 -27.60 -29.83 -26.27
CA HIS A 921 -26.65 -30.93 -26.44
C HIS A 921 -27.00 -32.13 -25.58
N GLY A 922 -26.60 -33.33 -26.03
CA GLY A 922 -26.56 -34.51 -25.17
C GLY A 922 -25.16 -34.73 -24.58
N TYR A 923 -24.98 -35.83 -23.83
CA TYR A 923 -23.70 -36.14 -23.16
C TYR A 923 -22.80 -37.05 -24.00
N ASP A 924 -21.50 -36.99 -23.70
CA ASP A 924 -20.51 -37.97 -24.17
C ASP A 924 -20.55 -39.26 -23.30
N TYR A 925 -19.80 -40.28 -23.68
CA TYR A 925 -19.79 -41.58 -23.00
C TYR A 925 -19.10 -41.52 -21.63
N LEU A 926 -19.93 -41.52 -20.58
CA LEU A 926 -19.51 -41.56 -19.17
C LEU A 926 -18.60 -42.77 -18.85
N ILE A 927 -17.77 -42.66 -17.82
CA ILE A 927 -16.79 -43.68 -17.43
C ILE A 927 -17.18 -44.27 -16.05
N PRO A 928 -17.70 -45.50 -15.98
CA PRO A 928 -18.24 -46.04 -14.72
C PRO A 928 -17.21 -46.28 -13.62
N ALA A 929 -15.95 -46.53 -14.01
CA ALA A 929 -14.89 -46.97 -13.11
C ALA A 929 -13.64 -46.11 -13.25
N VAL A 930 -13.21 -45.52 -12.13
CA VAL A 930 -11.89 -44.91 -11.98
C VAL A 930 -11.35 -45.32 -10.61
N GLU A 931 -10.19 -45.98 -10.57
CA GLU A 931 -9.55 -46.36 -9.29
C GLU A 931 -9.08 -45.11 -8.53
N GLU A 932 -8.72 -44.04 -9.26
CA GLU A 932 -8.47 -42.69 -8.74
C GLU A 932 -9.10 -41.63 -9.67
N THR A 933 -10.27 -41.11 -9.28
CA THR A 933 -10.85 -39.87 -9.83
C THR A 933 -9.96 -38.67 -9.51
N GLN A 934 -10.08 -37.56 -10.24
CA GLN A 934 -9.40 -36.31 -9.86
C GLN A 934 -10.03 -35.63 -8.64
N SER A 935 -11.26 -36.02 -8.27
CA SER A 935 -11.94 -35.61 -7.05
C SER A 935 -11.55 -36.42 -5.79
N GLY A 936 -10.73 -37.47 -5.93
CA GLY A 936 -10.21 -38.25 -4.80
C GLY A 936 -11.23 -39.13 -4.06
N LYS A 937 -12.45 -39.28 -4.58
CA LYS A 937 -13.48 -40.19 -4.04
C LYS A 937 -13.85 -41.26 -5.08
N PRO A 938 -14.05 -42.54 -4.69
CA PRO A 938 -14.36 -43.62 -5.63
C PRO A 938 -15.74 -43.42 -6.28
N GLY A 939 -15.85 -43.75 -7.56
CA GLY A 939 -17.09 -43.60 -8.34
C GLY A 939 -18.26 -44.44 -7.78
N GLN A 940 -19.43 -43.82 -7.71
CA GLN A 940 -20.66 -44.47 -7.24
C GLN A 940 -21.35 -45.27 -8.34
N MET A 941 -21.09 -44.99 -9.62
CA MET A 941 -21.73 -45.66 -10.74
C MET A 941 -21.31 -47.14 -10.82
N ALA A 942 -20.01 -47.45 -10.91
CA ALA A 942 -19.54 -48.84 -10.87
C ALA A 942 -19.92 -49.55 -9.56
N LYS A 943 -19.93 -48.84 -8.42
CA LYS A 943 -20.39 -49.40 -7.14
C LYS A 943 -21.86 -49.83 -7.23
N CYS A 944 -22.76 -48.93 -7.64
CA CYS A 944 -24.19 -49.20 -7.79
C CYS A 944 -24.45 -50.35 -8.78
N LEU A 945 -23.78 -50.35 -9.93
CA LEU A 945 -23.86 -51.41 -10.94
C LEU A 945 -23.40 -52.77 -10.38
N THR A 946 -22.32 -52.78 -9.59
CA THR A 946 -21.81 -54.00 -8.92
C THR A 946 -22.80 -54.51 -7.87
N GLU A 947 -23.34 -53.62 -7.03
CA GLU A 947 -24.36 -53.94 -6.01
C GLU A 947 -25.67 -54.44 -6.65
N ARG A 948 -26.00 -54.01 -7.88
CA ARG A 948 -27.11 -54.51 -8.70
C ARG A 948 -26.78 -55.74 -9.54
N GLY A 949 -25.58 -56.32 -9.39
CA GLY A 949 -25.19 -57.58 -10.04
C GLY A 949 -24.68 -57.45 -11.48
N VAL A 950 -24.36 -56.24 -11.94
CA VAL A 950 -23.60 -55.98 -13.19
C VAL A 950 -22.12 -55.86 -12.82
N THR A 951 -21.46 -57.00 -12.61
CA THR A 951 -20.12 -57.09 -12.00
C THR A 951 -18.96 -57.12 -12.99
N ASP A 952 -19.22 -57.23 -14.29
CA ASP A 952 -18.20 -57.22 -15.32
C ASP A 952 -17.98 -55.79 -15.87
N PRO A 953 -16.74 -55.26 -15.89
CA PRO A 953 -16.49 -53.88 -16.32
C PRO A 953 -16.87 -53.57 -17.77
N ALA A 954 -16.80 -54.55 -18.68
CA ALA A 954 -17.20 -54.34 -20.07
C ALA A 954 -18.73 -54.30 -20.18
N ASP A 955 -19.47 -55.15 -19.46
CA ASP A 955 -20.92 -55.03 -19.35
C ASP A 955 -21.35 -53.70 -18.71
N GLN A 956 -20.66 -53.23 -17.67
CA GLN A 956 -20.92 -51.90 -17.08
C GLN A 956 -20.74 -50.78 -18.11
N GLN A 957 -19.60 -50.78 -18.83
CA GLN A 957 -19.32 -49.76 -19.85
C GLN A 957 -20.31 -49.81 -21.03
N ASN A 958 -20.68 -51.01 -21.49
CA ASN A 958 -21.66 -51.20 -22.57
C ASN A 958 -23.07 -50.76 -22.16
N LEU A 959 -23.47 -51.03 -20.91
CA LEU A 959 -24.75 -50.61 -20.33
C LEU A 959 -24.86 -49.09 -20.24
N VAL A 960 -23.88 -48.44 -19.63
CA VAL A 960 -23.87 -46.98 -19.47
C VAL A 960 -23.76 -46.27 -20.83
N ARG A 961 -22.95 -46.82 -21.75
CA ARG A 961 -22.93 -46.36 -23.14
C ARG A 961 -24.30 -46.41 -23.80
N TYR A 962 -25.02 -47.52 -23.68
CA TYR A 962 -26.36 -47.66 -24.24
C TYR A 962 -27.37 -46.71 -23.60
N MET A 963 -27.25 -46.41 -22.30
CA MET A 963 -28.09 -45.40 -21.64
C MET A 963 -27.83 -43.98 -22.19
N VAL A 964 -26.55 -43.62 -22.40
CA VAL A 964 -26.16 -42.35 -23.05
C VAL A 964 -26.66 -42.29 -24.50
N ASP A 965 -26.48 -43.36 -25.27
CA ASP A 965 -26.96 -43.44 -26.66
C ASP A 965 -28.49 -43.28 -26.72
N ALA A 966 -29.23 -44.01 -25.89
CA ALA A 966 -30.69 -43.94 -25.82
C ALA A 966 -31.19 -42.54 -25.41
N PHE A 967 -30.54 -41.87 -24.45
CA PHE A 967 -30.86 -40.49 -24.08
C PHE A 967 -30.65 -39.51 -25.25
N ASN A 968 -29.49 -39.57 -25.91
CA ASN A 968 -29.16 -38.72 -27.06
C ASN A 968 -30.22 -38.86 -28.20
N GLU A 969 -30.74 -40.08 -28.44
CA GLU A 969 -31.81 -40.31 -29.42
C GLU A 969 -33.12 -39.57 -29.10
N ARG A 970 -33.58 -39.54 -27.84
CA ARG A 970 -34.84 -38.84 -27.46
C ARG A 970 -34.64 -37.33 -27.57
N LEU A 971 -33.49 -36.83 -27.13
CA LEU A 971 -33.18 -35.41 -27.22
C LEU A 971 -33.10 -34.93 -28.69
N GLN A 972 -32.45 -35.70 -29.56
CA GLN A 972 -32.43 -35.44 -31.00
C GLN A 972 -33.85 -35.45 -31.59
N ARG A 973 -34.70 -36.40 -31.19
CA ARG A 973 -36.11 -36.49 -31.62
C ARG A 973 -36.92 -35.27 -31.17
N ALA A 974 -36.81 -34.85 -29.92
CA ALA A 974 -37.47 -33.66 -29.38
C ALA A 974 -37.04 -32.39 -30.13
N ALA A 975 -35.74 -32.21 -30.36
CA ALA A 975 -35.20 -31.06 -31.08
C ALA A 975 -35.68 -31.01 -32.54
N SER A 976 -35.76 -32.15 -33.22
CA SER A 976 -36.10 -32.24 -34.65
C SER A 976 -37.51 -31.72 -35.01
N GLN A 977 -38.38 -31.47 -34.02
CA GLN A 977 -39.72 -30.91 -34.19
C GLN A 977 -39.74 -29.37 -34.31
N TYR A 978 -38.60 -28.68 -34.14
CA TYR A 978 -38.52 -27.23 -34.02
C TYR A 978 -37.44 -26.61 -34.90
N ASP A 979 -37.84 -25.80 -35.89
CA ASP A 979 -36.95 -25.15 -36.87
C ASP A 979 -35.93 -24.16 -36.26
N ASN A 980 -36.13 -23.80 -34.98
CA ASN A 980 -35.26 -22.91 -34.21
C ASN A 980 -34.53 -23.64 -33.05
N VAL A 981 -34.43 -24.97 -33.10
CA VAL A 981 -33.68 -25.79 -32.15
C VAL A 981 -32.67 -26.65 -32.92
N THR A 982 -31.39 -26.53 -32.56
CA THR A 982 -30.31 -27.38 -33.09
C THR A 982 -29.82 -28.31 -31.99
N TYR A 983 -29.93 -29.62 -32.22
CA TYR A 983 -29.29 -30.64 -31.39
C TYR A 983 -27.81 -30.79 -31.78
N MET A 984 -26.93 -30.81 -30.77
CA MET A 984 -25.51 -31.10 -30.92
C MET A 984 -25.17 -32.42 -30.21
N ASP A 985 -24.78 -33.42 -31.01
CA ASP A 985 -24.24 -34.68 -30.51
C ASP A 985 -22.86 -34.47 -29.89
N LEU A 986 -22.63 -34.92 -28.66
CA LEU A 986 -21.32 -34.87 -28.00
C LEU A 986 -20.58 -36.20 -27.95
N ARG A 987 -21.16 -37.31 -28.41
CA ARG A 987 -20.55 -38.64 -28.29
C ARG A 987 -19.23 -38.73 -29.07
N GLY A 988 -18.16 -39.16 -28.39
CA GLY A 988 -16.80 -39.23 -28.92
C GLY A 988 -16.11 -37.88 -29.12
N THR A 989 -16.51 -36.82 -28.39
CA THR A 989 -15.84 -35.51 -28.43
C THR A 989 -14.60 -35.50 -27.55
N MET A 990 -14.69 -36.11 -26.37
CA MET A 990 -13.56 -36.34 -25.48
C MET A 990 -12.80 -37.59 -25.91
N ARG A 991 -11.47 -37.54 -25.82
CA ARG A 991 -10.62 -38.69 -26.16
C ARG A 991 -10.68 -39.75 -25.06
N PRO A 992 -10.59 -41.06 -25.38
CA PRO A 992 -10.43 -42.10 -24.38
C PRO A 992 -9.25 -41.78 -23.45
N ALA A 993 -9.45 -41.92 -22.15
CA ALA A 993 -8.40 -41.67 -21.17
C ALA A 993 -7.24 -42.63 -21.40
N THR A 994 -6.03 -42.09 -21.59
CA THR A 994 -4.80 -42.88 -21.53
C THR A 994 -4.14 -42.65 -20.17
N ALA A 995 -3.21 -43.51 -19.78
CA ALA A 995 -2.42 -43.32 -18.56
C ALA A 995 -1.62 -42.00 -18.50
N GLN A 996 -1.58 -41.23 -19.60
CA GLN A 996 -0.90 -39.95 -19.73
C GLN A 996 -1.86 -38.76 -19.93
N LEU A 997 -3.16 -39.00 -20.18
CA LEU A 997 -4.17 -37.97 -20.44
C LEU A 997 -5.54 -38.35 -19.85
N LYS A 998 -5.84 -37.85 -18.64
CA LYS A 998 -7.21 -37.81 -18.09
C LYS A 998 -7.96 -36.60 -18.69
N TYR A 999 -9.15 -36.84 -19.26
CA TYR A 999 -10.09 -35.80 -19.78
C TYR A 999 -11.33 -35.61 -18.89
N TRP A 1000 -11.48 -36.46 -17.88
CA TRP A 1000 -12.60 -36.50 -16.94
C TRP A 1000 -12.09 -36.19 -15.54
N TYR A 1001 -12.90 -35.47 -14.77
CA TYR A 1001 -12.65 -35.13 -13.36
C TYR A 1001 -13.18 -36.23 -12.45
N ASP A 1002 -14.43 -36.63 -12.66
CA ASP A 1002 -15.12 -37.75 -12.02
C ASP A 1002 -15.83 -38.63 -13.07
N GLU A 1003 -16.76 -39.49 -12.66
CA GLU A 1003 -17.49 -40.42 -13.54
C GLU A 1003 -18.57 -39.77 -14.42
N PHE A 1004 -18.99 -38.54 -14.08
CA PHE A 1004 -20.05 -37.77 -14.76
C PHE A 1004 -19.53 -36.50 -15.44
N HIS A 1005 -18.44 -35.91 -14.94
CA HIS A 1005 -17.99 -34.58 -15.32
C HIS A 1005 -16.63 -34.59 -16.05
N PRO A 1006 -16.54 -33.89 -17.20
CA PRO A 1006 -15.27 -33.51 -17.80
C PRO A 1006 -14.36 -32.76 -16.82
N ASN A 1007 -13.05 -32.79 -17.05
CA ASN A 1007 -12.16 -31.75 -16.51
C ASN A 1007 -12.00 -30.60 -17.52
N ASP A 1008 -11.23 -29.56 -17.17
CA ASP A 1008 -10.97 -28.39 -18.02
C ASP A 1008 -10.65 -28.74 -19.49
N LYS A 1009 -9.85 -29.81 -19.74
CA LYS A 1009 -9.48 -30.25 -21.09
C LYS A 1009 -10.66 -30.89 -21.84
N GLY A 1010 -11.55 -31.55 -21.12
CA GLY A 1010 -12.81 -32.10 -21.66
C GLY A 1010 -13.83 -31.00 -21.94
N PHE A 1011 -14.06 -30.08 -20.99
CA PHE A 1011 -14.95 -28.93 -21.17
C PHE A 1011 -14.50 -28.01 -22.31
N LEU A 1012 -13.20 -27.72 -22.44
CA LEU A 1012 -12.64 -26.97 -23.58
C LEU A 1012 -12.90 -27.67 -24.92
N SER A 1013 -12.84 -29.00 -24.96
CA SER A 1013 -13.12 -29.79 -26.18
C SER A 1013 -14.59 -29.66 -26.60
N ILE A 1014 -15.51 -29.59 -25.63
CA ILE A 1014 -16.96 -29.39 -25.86
C ILE A 1014 -17.28 -27.95 -26.25
N ALA A 1015 -16.71 -26.96 -25.54
CA ALA A 1015 -16.86 -25.54 -25.85
C ALA A 1015 -16.35 -25.19 -27.27
N THR A 1016 -15.27 -25.85 -27.72
CA THR A 1016 -14.77 -25.76 -29.09
C THR A 1016 -15.82 -26.18 -30.11
N LYS A 1017 -16.60 -27.25 -29.83
CA LYS A 1017 -17.68 -27.75 -30.69
C LYS A 1017 -18.84 -26.74 -30.77
N TYR A 1018 -19.20 -26.12 -29.64
CA TYR A 1018 -20.15 -25.02 -29.59
C TYR A 1018 -19.71 -23.82 -30.45
N ALA A 1019 -18.45 -23.37 -30.30
CA ALA A 1019 -17.92 -22.25 -31.07
C ALA A 1019 -17.87 -22.54 -32.58
N GLN A 1020 -17.55 -23.77 -32.99
CA GLN A 1020 -17.61 -24.21 -34.39
C GLN A 1020 -19.06 -24.16 -34.94
N LEU A 1021 -20.05 -24.61 -34.17
CA LEU A 1021 -21.45 -24.59 -34.55
C LEU A 1021 -22.01 -23.17 -34.66
N ILE A 1022 -21.79 -22.32 -33.66
CA ILE A 1022 -22.20 -20.90 -33.68
C ILE A 1022 -21.53 -20.19 -34.86
N GLY A 1023 -20.22 -20.38 -35.05
CA GLY A 1023 -19.47 -19.80 -36.16
C GLY A 1023 -19.96 -20.27 -37.54
N LYS A 1024 -20.48 -21.49 -37.67
CA LYS A 1024 -21.15 -21.96 -38.91
C LYS A 1024 -22.45 -21.19 -39.15
N LEU A 1025 -23.35 -21.18 -38.16
CA LEU A 1025 -24.67 -20.55 -38.27
C LEU A 1025 -24.56 -19.04 -38.56
N GLU A 1026 -23.55 -18.37 -38.01
CA GLU A 1026 -23.27 -16.95 -38.29
C GLU A 1026 -22.76 -16.69 -39.73
N ARG A 1027 -21.99 -17.60 -40.33
CA ARG A 1027 -21.59 -17.50 -41.75
C ARG A 1027 -22.78 -17.70 -42.69
N GLU A 1028 -23.60 -18.71 -42.42
CA GLU A 1028 -24.81 -19.01 -43.18
C GLU A 1028 -25.80 -17.83 -43.11
N ARG A 1029 -25.99 -17.25 -41.91
CA ARG A 1029 -26.83 -16.06 -41.67
C ARG A 1029 -26.31 -14.78 -42.32
N SER A 1030 -24.99 -14.61 -42.47
CA SER A 1030 -24.38 -13.41 -43.06
C SER A 1030 -24.18 -13.47 -44.57
N GLY A 1031 -24.60 -14.56 -45.22
CA GLY A 1031 -24.51 -14.74 -46.67
C GLY A 1031 -23.08 -14.95 -47.20
N LYS A 1032 -22.09 -15.08 -46.31
CA LYS A 1032 -20.68 -15.31 -46.67
C LYS A 1032 -20.38 -16.81 -46.80
N THR A 1033 -20.77 -17.38 -47.94
CA THR A 1033 -20.36 -18.73 -48.35
C THR A 1033 -19.10 -18.68 -49.21
N GLY A 1034 -18.01 -19.25 -48.70
CA GLY A 1034 -16.78 -19.56 -49.46
C GLY A 1034 -16.01 -18.33 -49.93
#